data_AF-F4XEI4-F1
#
_entry.id   AF-F4XEI4-F1
#
_cell.length_a   1.000
_cell.length_b   1.000
_cell.length_c   1.000
_cell.angle_alpha   90.00
_cell.angle_beta   90.00
_cell.angle_gamma   90.00
#
_symmetry.space_group_name_H-M   'P 1'
#
loop_
_entity.id
_entity.type
_entity.pdbx_description
1 polymer ?
#
loop_
_entity_poly.entity_id
_entity_poly.type
_entity_poly.pdbx_seq_one_letter_code
_entity_poly.pdbx_strand_id
1 'polypeptide(L)'
;MKQIQRGAALLTVLALLCTLTLPAAAASDTVTIATVQDLIDFSKQCTRDTWSQGITVELTADLDLSGSDFTPVPIFQGTFHGNGHTISGFFFEKKGSKTGLFRTLTASAVVEDLTVEGDLAPQGSASQAGLLVGENYGTVSRCAAQGSVSGQEDIGGLVGLNGESGCIQSCTSAAAVTGVTNVGGITGQNLGTVENSSNTGEINTQADQETPTSVGGIAGLSRGTIRGCTNSGAIGYQHVGYNMGGIAGLQSGEISNCSNTAPIQGRKDVGGIVGQFEPNTSLTYGSSPSQQLSDSLSSLFDRLEYFTNQLNDMVSRGVDDAQAIHDSLSAIQDRTHAAGTEGRDDFKAMSDQLYQHTTAISGSLDSLRDDLDQFSEEAGDQFQEALDQTDTLLSKLEKLASQADSGLGQTIHALEDTISAIRDQLQLIRTHRQAMAEELDNVKQYVSDVARLIAAGQFEQALQLPFPSLDLTGHVQAIAGALKEIPRLAAKLPGQWSDIHDQTSQALGQTGQDIDRALNALYEALTALNEAGDHFSSDLQEDLDAVNQKADAIRDLLKTYTDTLGDKAQSALDDIDSELSAIQDRVDSMTQAAGADNDALHATSQAIFDDMEAVRQAISGLGKEPELTVTDLTDEIDQGPGLVKGCTASGTVQGDTNVGGIVGTVSTELGDDPEATFDLGDLKLMSDVYATLRAVVRDCRFDGDVTVKNECGGGVAGRCEAGAIVDCAAQGTVETGGDYCGGIAGRTKGKVIRCAALTDLTGQSWLGGVAGLGQDITDCRTMVRADSDGEYQGAIAGQAEGTLTGNRYLMEDLAGLDGVDYAQTAQGLDFDAFSQLDYIPADFLTFSYRFEVNGQTVAEIPFQYGDDLDTSLVPEAPKQGEEYGQWPQFPTQDLRRSMVLSVQFTTPTSTLADQDGVAQLLVEGTFSPDASLTVDQEELPDQKVEGYTSRSAWSYTVTGSQSDTITVRLRAEGVEKPAAAVYQDGRWQRVDSTLDGSYLVFQAPTHGQVLLLEEQQLPLLTVGLIGGGTIVLLLAGFFLHRYGRNRIRAEK
;
A
#
# COMPACT_ATOMS: atom_id res chain seq x y z
N MET A 1 -29.24 43.71 -21.08
CA MET A 1 -27.80 43.40 -20.97
C MET A 1 -27.49 41.94 -20.60
N LYS A 2 -28.29 41.24 -19.78
CA LYS A 2 -28.06 39.81 -19.44
C LYS A 2 -28.22 38.79 -20.60
N GLN A 3 -28.92 39.12 -21.69
CA GLN A 3 -29.05 38.23 -22.86
C GLN A 3 -27.87 38.33 -23.84
N ILE A 4 -27.19 39.47 -23.90
CA ILE A 4 -26.02 39.68 -24.77
C ILE A 4 -24.79 38.98 -24.17
N GLN A 5 -24.65 38.97 -22.85
CA GLN A 5 -23.59 38.22 -22.15
C GLN A 5 -23.77 36.69 -22.28
N ARG A 6 -25.01 36.19 -22.31
CA ARG A 6 -25.28 34.77 -22.57
C ARG A 6 -25.02 34.38 -24.03
N GLY A 7 -25.26 35.28 -24.99
CA GLY A 7 -24.89 35.08 -26.38
C GLY A 7 -23.37 35.09 -26.61
N ALA A 8 -22.65 35.96 -25.92
CA ALA A 8 -21.19 36.02 -25.99
C ALA A 8 -20.53 34.78 -25.35
N ALA A 9 -21.05 34.29 -24.22
CA ALA A 9 -20.62 33.04 -23.60
C ALA A 9 -20.93 31.81 -24.47
N LEU A 10 -22.08 31.80 -25.16
CA LEU A 10 -22.41 30.72 -26.09
C LEU A 10 -21.52 30.75 -27.35
N LEU A 11 -21.12 31.92 -27.82
CA LEU A 11 -20.20 32.10 -28.94
C LEU A 11 -18.75 31.77 -28.57
N THR A 12 -18.30 32.06 -27.35
CA THR A 12 -16.98 31.62 -26.87
C THR A 12 -16.94 30.13 -26.58
N VAL A 13 -18.04 29.53 -26.10
CA VAL A 13 -18.17 28.07 -25.96
C VAL A 13 -18.29 27.39 -27.33
N LEU A 14 -18.99 27.97 -28.32
CA LEU A 14 -18.99 27.47 -29.69
C LEU A 14 -17.62 27.62 -30.37
N ALA A 15 -16.89 28.71 -30.11
CA ALA A 15 -15.53 28.90 -30.60
C ALA A 15 -14.55 27.92 -29.95
N LEU A 16 -14.69 27.64 -28.64
CA LEU A 16 -13.92 26.60 -27.94
C LEU A 16 -14.27 25.18 -28.41
N LEU A 17 -15.54 24.91 -28.70
CA LEU A 17 -16.00 23.62 -29.26
C LEU A 17 -15.56 23.45 -30.73
N CYS A 18 -15.46 24.53 -31.50
CA CYS A 18 -14.86 24.51 -32.84
C CYS A 18 -13.33 24.39 -32.82
N THR A 19 -12.66 24.69 -31.69
CA THR A 19 -11.23 24.39 -31.49
C THR A 19 -10.96 23.01 -30.87
N LEU A 20 -12.01 22.27 -30.47
CA LEU A 20 -11.88 20.96 -29.81
C LEU A 20 -12.32 19.76 -30.65
N THR A 21 -12.82 19.93 -31.88
CA THR A 21 -12.95 18.83 -32.85
C THR A 21 -12.81 19.34 -34.29
N LEU A 22 -11.58 19.64 -34.67
CA LEU A 22 -11.03 19.09 -35.89
C LEU A 22 -9.66 18.56 -35.48
N PRO A 23 -9.38 17.24 -35.54
CA PRO A 23 -8.08 16.90 -36.07
C PRO A 23 -8.04 17.67 -37.38
N ALA A 24 -7.12 18.62 -37.50
CA ALA A 24 -6.64 18.92 -38.82
C ALA A 24 -6.42 17.53 -39.44
N ALA A 25 -7.14 17.24 -40.52
CA ALA A 25 -6.76 16.18 -41.41
C ALA A 25 -5.40 16.61 -42.01
N ALA A 26 -4.36 16.61 -41.18
CA ALA A 26 -3.14 15.95 -41.56
C ALA A 26 -3.62 14.56 -41.89
N ALA A 27 -3.61 14.21 -43.18
CA ALA A 27 -3.72 12.83 -43.55
C ALA A 27 -2.70 12.09 -42.68
N SER A 28 -3.17 11.35 -41.68
CA SER A 28 -2.34 10.37 -41.01
C SER A 28 -1.94 9.43 -42.14
N ASP A 29 -0.69 9.46 -42.55
CA ASP A 29 -0.21 8.58 -43.59
C ASP A 29 -0.40 7.15 -43.06
N THR A 30 -1.46 6.47 -43.54
CA THR A 30 -1.75 5.09 -43.17
C THR A 30 -0.80 4.20 -43.95
N VAL A 31 -0.01 3.40 -43.25
CA VAL A 31 0.92 2.43 -43.82
C VAL A 31 0.32 1.04 -43.70
N THR A 32 0.02 0.41 -44.82
CA THR A 32 -0.47 -0.97 -44.84
C THR A 32 0.69 -1.95 -44.97
N ILE A 33 0.73 -2.96 -44.11
CA ILE A 33 1.70 -4.07 -44.18
C ILE A 33 0.93 -5.33 -44.60
N ALA A 34 1.29 -5.88 -45.76
CA ALA A 34 0.67 -7.10 -46.30
C ALA A 34 1.69 -8.24 -46.52
N THR A 35 2.99 -7.92 -46.53
CA THR A 35 4.06 -8.88 -46.76
C THR A 35 5.24 -8.67 -45.79
N VAL A 36 6.07 -9.70 -45.65
CA VAL A 36 7.32 -9.64 -44.84
C VAL A 36 8.24 -8.51 -45.33
N GLN A 37 8.28 -8.27 -46.65
CA GLN A 37 9.09 -7.20 -47.21
C GLN A 37 8.60 -5.81 -46.77
N ASP A 38 7.28 -5.60 -46.70
CA ASP A 38 6.69 -4.35 -46.21
C ASP A 38 7.08 -4.10 -44.74
N LEU A 39 7.08 -5.16 -43.92
CA LEU A 39 7.48 -5.08 -42.51
C LEU A 39 8.99 -4.77 -42.34
N ILE A 40 9.85 -5.34 -43.19
CA ILE A 40 11.28 -5.03 -43.23
C ILE A 40 11.50 -3.56 -43.61
N ASP A 41 10.77 -3.05 -44.60
CA ASP A 41 10.91 -1.68 -45.07
C ASP A 41 10.31 -0.66 -44.08
N PHE A 42 9.25 -1.04 -43.37
CA PHE A 42 8.72 -0.31 -42.22
C PHE A 42 9.77 -0.18 -41.11
N SER A 43 10.39 -1.30 -40.70
CA SER A 43 11.42 -1.30 -39.65
C SER A 43 12.60 -0.37 -39.99
N LYS A 44 13.06 -0.37 -41.26
CA LYS A 44 14.13 0.55 -41.72
C LYS A 44 13.73 2.02 -41.61
N GLN A 45 12.48 2.36 -41.93
CA GLN A 45 12.00 3.75 -41.85
C GLN A 45 11.92 4.26 -40.40
N CYS A 46 11.55 3.39 -39.47
CA CYS A 46 11.56 3.66 -38.02
C CYS A 46 12.95 3.88 -37.41
N THR A 47 14.04 3.87 -38.20
CA THR A 47 15.37 4.29 -37.71
C THR A 47 15.42 5.81 -37.46
N ARG A 48 14.52 6.59 -38.06
CA ARG A 48 14.36 8.02 -37.78
C ARG A 48 13.29 8.21 -36.71
N ASP A 49 13.67 8.78 -35.57
CA ASP A 49 12.81 9.02 -34.42
C ASP A 49 11.48 9.70 -34.79
N THR A 50 11.50 10.72 -35.62
CA THR A 50 10.35 11.53 -36.02
C THR A 50 9.47 10.88 -37.09
N TRP A 51 9.91 9.82 -37.77
CA TRP A 51 9.18 9.30 -38.92
C TRP A 51 7.85 8.67 -38.52
N SER A 52 7.82 7.85 -37.46
CA SER A 52 6.61 7.14 -37.02
C SER A 52 5.64 8.01 -36.22
N GLN A 53 5.96 9.28 -35.98
CA GLN A 53 5.12 10.17 -35.18
C GLN A 53 3.80 10.47 -35.89
N GLY A 54 2.67 10.04 -35.30
CA GLY A 54 1.34 10.23 -35.86
C GLY A 54 1.01 9.35 -37.08
N ILE A 55 1.85 8.36 -37.40
CA ILE A 55 1.56 7.35 -38.42
C ILE A 55 0.65 6.26 -37.84
N THR A 56 -0.32 5.82 -38.65
CA THR A 56 -1.14 4.63 -38.36
C THR A 56 -0.68 3.49 -39.26
N VAL A 57 -0.33 2.36 -38.68
CA VAL A 57 0.12 1.15 -39.37
C VAL A 57 -0.96 0.09 -39.23
N GLU A 58 -1.33 -0.54 -40.33
CA GLU A 58 -2.34 -1.61 -40.36
C GLU A 58 -1.76 -2.88 -40.95
N LEU A 59 -1.75 -3.95 -40.17
CA LEU A 59 -1.44 -5.29 -40.64
C LEU A 59 -2.68 -5.89 -41.32
N THR A 60 -2.50 -6.52 -42.48
CA THR A 60 -3.61 -7.06 -43.31
C THR A 60 -3.48 -8.54 -43.65
N ALA A 61 -2.42 -9.18 -43.20
CA ALA A 61 -2.16 -10.60 -43.36
C ALA A 61 -1.24 -11.10 -42.25
N ASP A 62 -1.31 -12.39 -41.95
CA ASP A 62 -0.32 -13.05 -41.11
C ASP A 62 1.03 -13.10 -41.84
N LEU A 63 2.12 -12.91 -41.09
CA LEU A 63 3.48 -12.84 -41.63
C LEU A 63 4.38 -13.88 -40.97
N ASP A 64 5.17 -14.59 -41.78
CA ASP A 64 6.19 -15.53 -41.30
C ASP A 64 7.60 -14.99 -41.59
N LEU A 65 8.33 -14.67 -40.51
CA LEU A 65 9.69 -14.13 -40.55
C LEU A 65 10.77 -15.22 -40.70
N SER A 66 10.41 -16.50 -40.74
CA SER A 66 11.36 -17.61 -40.85
C SER A 66 12.30 -17.45 -42.05
N GLY A 67 13.60 -17.39 -41.79
CA GLY A 67 14.64 -17.25 -42.82
C GLY A 67 14.75 -15.84 -43.44
N SER A 68 14.05 -14.85 -42.90
CA SER A 68 14.19 -13.44 -43.27
C SER A 68 15.39 -12.77 -42.57
N ASP A 69 15.93 -11.70 -43.16
CA ASP A 69 16.94 -10.83 -42.50
C ASP A 69 16.26 -9.64 -41.80
N PHE A 70 15.17 -9.92 -41.07
CA PHE A 70 14.43 -8.90 -40.34
C PHE A 70 15.26 -8.34 -39.18
N THR A 71 15.25 -7.01 -39.05
CA THR A 71 15.82 -6.30 -37.91
C THR A 71 14.70 -5.70 -37.07
N PRO A 72 14.72 -5.84 -35.73
CA PRO A 72 13.77 -5.20 -34.83
C PRO A 72 13.53 -3.71 -35.11
N VAL A 73 12.28 -3.27 -34.96
CA VAL A 73 11.87 -1.87 -35.16
C VAL A 73 12.55 -1.01 -34.08
N PRO A 74 13.46 -0.08 -34.42
CA PRO A 74 14.29 0.59 -33.41
C PRO A 74 13.51 1.50 -32.45
N ILE A 75 12.59 2.30 -32.96
CA ILE A 75 11.74 3.19 -32.18
C ILE A 75 10.41 3.39 -32.90
N PHE A 76 9.31 3.35 -32.16
CA PHE A 76 7.98 3.58 -32.70
C PHE A 76 7.21 4.60 -31.85
N GLN A 77 6.55 5.55 -32.51
CA GLN A 77 5.83 6.67 -31.89
C GLN A 77 4.39 6.83 -32.42
N GLY A 78 3.91 5.89 -33.24
CA GLY A 78 2.60 5.91 -33.90
C GLY A 78 1.63 4.88 -33.34
N THR A 79 0.63 4.53 -34.13
CA THR A 79 -0.34 3.47 -33.80
C THR A 79 -0.13 2.26 -34.72
N PHE A 80 0.05 1.07 -34.16
CA PHE A 80 0.18 -0.18 -34.89
C PHE A 80 -1.02 -1.08 -34.59
N HIS A 81 -1.90 -1.23 -35.57
CA HIS A 81 -3.03 -2.15 -35.52
C HIS A 81 -2.61 -3.49 -36.12
N GLY A 82 -2.47 -4.50 -35.27
CA GLY A 82 -2.27 -5.88 -35.68
C GLY A 82 -3.52 -6.49 -36.32
N ASN A 83 -4.72 -5.93 -36.06
CA ASN A 83 -6.01 -6.38 -36.62
C ASN A 83 -6.31 -7.87 -36.40
N GLY A 84 -5.75 -8.46 -35.34
CA GLY A 84 -5.89 -9.88 -35.00
C GLY A 84 -4.95 -10.81 -35.78
N HIS A 85 -4.00 -10.28 -36.55
CA HIS A 85 -3.03 -11.06 -37.29
C HIS A 85 -1.84 -11.52 -36.44
N THR A 86 -1.14 -12.53 -36.95
CA THR A 86 0.05 -13.11 -36.31
C THR A 86 1.33 -12.78 -37.10
N ILE A 87 2.38 -12.40 -36.38
CA ILE A 87 3.77 -12.37 -36.90
C ILE A 87 4.52 -13.55 -36.27
N SER A 88 4.77 -14.59 -37.05
CA SER A 88 5.45 -15.82 -36.63
C SER A 88 6.90 -15.88 -37.10
N GLY A 89 7.67 -16.84 -36.57
CA GLY A 89 9.05 -17.09 -37.01
C GLY A 89 10.03 -15.99 -36.62
N PHE A 90 9.68 -15.13 -35.65
CA PHE A 90 10.61 -14.12 -35.15
C PHE A 90 11.77 -14.79 -34.42
N PHE A 91 13.01 -14.54 -34.86
CA PHE A 91 14.20 -15.14 -34.27
C PHE A 91 15.29 -14.10 -34.07
N PHE A 92 15.89 -14.07 -32.88
CA PHE A 92 17.02 -13.18 -32.59
C PHE A 92 18.02 -13.79 -31.60
N GLU A 93 19.25 -14.04 -32.08
CA GLU A 93 20.38 -14.59 -31.30
C GLU A 93 21.63 -13.68 -31.28
N LYS A 94 21.53 -12.48 -31.87
CA LYS A 94 22.68 -11.55 -31.98
C LYS A 94 22.95 -10.89 -30.63
N LYS A 95 24.13 -10.25 -30.48
CA LYS A 95 24.42 -9.43 -29.29
C LYS A 95 23.49 -8.21 -29.22
N GLY A 96 22.84 -7.99 -28.09
CA GLY A 96 21.95 -6.84 -27.91
C GLY A 96 21.19 -6.82 -26.58
N SER A 97 20.66 -5.64 -26.26
CA SER A 97 19.68 -5.37 -25.20
C SER A 97 18.52 -4.59 -25.83
N LYS A 98 17.38 -4.49 -25.13
CA LYS A 98 16.16 -3.84 -25.62
C LYS A 98 15.66 -4.54 -26.87
N THR A 99 15.39 -5.83 -26.74
CA THR A 99 15.11 -6.70 -27.89
C THR A 99 13.67 -7.19 -27.85
N GLY A 100 13.00 -7.06 -28.98
CA GLY A 100 11.66 -7.54 -29.27
C GLY A 100 11.33 -7.20 -30.73
N LEU A 101 10.11 -7.49 -31.20
CA LEU A 101 9.66 -7.00 -32.51
C LEU A 101 9.85 -5.47 -32.61
N PHE A 102 9.50 -4.77 -31.54
CA PHE A 102 9.83 -3.38 -31.27
C PHE A 102 10.91 -3.29 -30.20
N ARG A 103 11.95 -2.51 -30.44
CA ARG A 103 12.98 -2.25 -29.41
C ARG A 103 12.46 -1.28 -28.35
N THR A 104 11.86 -0.17 -28.79
CA THR A 104 11.33 0.86 -27.89
C THR A 104 10.01 1.43 -28.43
N LEU A 105 8.98 1.44 -27.58
CA LEU A 105 7.75 2.18 -27.77
C LEU A 105 7.82 3.48 -26.95
N THR A 106 7.58 4.64 -27.56
CA THR A 106 7.53 5.92 -26.82
C THR A 106 6.17 6.13 -26.15
N ALA A 107 6.05 7.16 -25.31
CA ALA A 107 4.82 7.45 -24.57
C ALA A 107 3.56 7.67 -25.42
N SER A 108 3.71 8.10 -26.69
CA SER A 108 2.58 8.26 -27.61
C SER A 108 2.28 7.01 -28.44
N ALA A 109 3.12 5.98 -28.35
CA ALA A 109 3.00 4.80 -29.18
C ALA A 109 1.87 3.89 -28.68
N VAL A 110 1.14 3.30 -29.62
CA VAL A 110 0.08 2.32 -29.35
C VAL A 110 0.33 1.09 -30.23
N VAL A 111 0.36 -0.09 -29.63
CA VAL A 111 0.39 -1.38 -30.35
C VAL A 111 -0.78 -2.21 -29.85
N GLU A 112 -1.64 -2.66 -30.77
CA GLU A 112 -2.83 -3.41 -30.39
C GLU A 112 -3.19 -4.55 -31.34
N ASP A 113 -3.89 -5.56 -30.79
CA ASP A 113 -4.48 -6.69 -31.52
C ASP A 113 -3.45 -7.47 -32.36
N LEU A 114 -2.27 -7.75 -31.79
CA LEU A 114 -1.16 -8.42 -32.46
C LEU A 114 -0.71 -9.67 -31.70
N THR A 115 -0.53 -10.78 -32.42
CA THR A 115 0.13 -11.98 -31.89
C THR A 115 1.56 -12.08 -32.44
N VAL A 116 2.54 -12.32 -31.57
CA VAL A 116 3.93 -12.57 -31.95
C VAL A 116 4.36 -13.96 -31.52
N GLU A 117 4.89 -14.74 -32.46
CA GLU A 117 5.42 -16.08 -32.21
C GLU A 117 6.90 -16.15 -32.59
N GLY A 118 7.76 -16.54 -31.65
CA GLY A 118 9.20 -16.56 -31.92
C GLY A 118 10.09 -17.05 -30.80
N ASP A 119 11.39 -17.12 -31.10
CA ASP A 119 12.45 -17.53 -30.19
C ASP A 119 13.47 -16.39 -30.04
N LEU A 120 13.53 -15.84 -28.83
CA LEU A 120 14.35 -14.69 -28.48
C LEU A 120 15.47 -15.12 -27.52
N ALA A 121 16.72 -15.14 -28.00
CA ALA A 121 17.89 -15.55 -27.21
C ALA A 121 19.09 -14.60 -27.44
N PRO A 122 18.95 -13.28 -27.14
CA PRO A 122 20.02 -12.31 -27.31
C PRO A 122 21.29 -12.69 -26.53
N GLN A 123 22.44 -12.38 -27.11
CA GLN A 123 23.75 -12.58 -26.47
C GLN A 123 24.30 -11.28 -25.86
N GLY A 124 25.35 -11.39 -25.05
CA GLY A 124 26.00 -10.22 -24.43
C GLY A 124 25.34 -9.83 -23.12
N SER A 125 24.97 -8.56 -22.95
CA SER A 125 24.22 -8.09 -21.78
C SER A 125 22.81 -8.68 -21.72
N ALA A 126 22.18 -8.96 -22.87
CA ALA A 126 20.91 -9.66 -22.99
C ALA A 126 19.83 -9.16 -22.01
N SER A 127 19.77 -7.83 -21.84
CA SER A 127 18.84 -7.18 -20.91
C SER A 127 17.64 -6.58 -21.63
N GLN A 128 16.51 -6.48 -20.92
CA GLN A 128 15.26 -5.89 -21.41
C GLN A 128 14.79 -6.58 -22.69
N ALA A 129 14.46 -7.87 -22.57
CA ALA A 129 14.04 -8.70 -23.68
C ALA A 129 12.57 -9.14 -23.51
N GLY A 130 11.78 -9.01 -24.57
CA GLY A 130 10.45 -9.58 -24.69
C GLY A 130 10.02 -9.72 -26.14
N LEU A 131 9.18 -10.71 -26.47
CA LEU A 131 8.89 -11.05 -27.86
C LEU A 131 8.32 -9.87 -28.65
N LEU A 132 7.44 -9.08 -28.03
CA LEU A 132 6.82 -7.94 -28.69
C LEU A 132 7.64 -6.67 -28.49
N VAL A 133 8.05 -6.34 -27.26
CA VAL A 133 8.71 -5.07 -26.94
C VAL A 133 9.92 -5.25 -26.03
N GLY A 134 11.04 -4.60 -26.35
CA GLY A 134 12.15 -4.44 -25.42
C GLY A 134 11.82 -3.48 -24.26
N GLU A 135 11.56 -2.21 -24.59
CA GLU A 135 11.14 -1.17 -23.64
C GLU A 135 9.82 -0.53 -24.04
N ASN A 136 8.84 -0.56 -23.14
CA ASN A 136 7.55 0.06 -23.33
C ASN A 136 7.40 1.32 -22.47
N TYR A 137 7.22 2.48 -23.11
CA TYR A 137 6.73 3.69 -22.46
C TYR A 137 5.31 4.06 -22.94
N GLY A 138 4.77 3.36 -23.94
CA GLY A 138 3.46 3.60 -24.53
C GLY A 138 2.42 2.57 -24.12
N THR A 139 1.44 2.32 -24.99
CA THR A 139 0.36 1.35 -24.73
C THR A 139 0.52 0.09 -25.57
N VAL A 140 0.50 -1.06 -24.91
CA VAL A 140 0.40 -2.39 -25.52
C VAL A 140 -0.93 -3.00 -25.08
N SER A 141 -1.85 -3.25 -26.01
CA SER A 141 -3.18 -3.73 -25.65
C SER A 141 -3.65 -4.92 -26.49
N ARG A 142 -4.32 -5.90 -25.87
CA ARG A 142 -4.89 -7.07 -26.57
C ARG A 142 -3.87 -7.81 -27.45
N CYS A 143 -2.62 -7.87 -26.99
CA CYS A 143 -1.53 -8.55 -27.69
C CYS A 143 -1.22 -9.91 -27.06
N ALA A 144 -0.64 -10.81 -27.85
CA ALA A 144 -0.26 -12.15 -27.41
C ALA A 144 1.20 -12.47 -27.79
N ALA A 145 1.91 -13.19 -26.91
CA ALA A 145 3.25 -13.70 -27.16
C ALA A 145 3.31 -15.22 -26.97
N GLN A 146 3.94 -15.93 -27.91
CA GLN A 146 4.17 -17.39 -27.83
C GLN A 146 5.59 -17.73 -28.30
N GLY A 147 6.16 -18.82 -27.77
CA GLY A 147 7.50 -19.29 -28.13
C GLY A 147 8.44 -19.28 -26.92
N SER A 148 9.67 -18.80 -27.08
CA SER A 148 10.67 -18.78 -26.01
C SER A 148 11.40 -17.46 -25.87
N VAL A 149 11.70 -17.06 -24.63
CA VAL A 149 12.52 -15.87 -24.32
C VAL A 149 13.59 -16.26 -23.32
N SER A 150 14.85 -15.98 -23.66
CA SER A 150 15.98 -16.16 -22.76
C SER A 150 16.85 -14.90 -22.67
N GLY A 151 17.35 -14.59 -21.48
CA GLY A 151 18.24 -13.44 -21.28
C GLY A 151 18.82 -13.39 -19.86
N GLN A 152 19.32 -12.21 -19.47
CA GLN A 152 20.02 -12.05 -18.19
C GLN A 152 19.26 -11.19 -17.20
N GLU A 153 18.72 -10.04 -17.63
CA GLU A 153 18.10 -9.05 -16.74
C GLU A 153 16.87 -8.43 -17.40
N ASP A 154 15.79 -8.24 -16.65
CA ASP A 154 14.51 -7.67 -17.12
C ASP A 154 13.95 -8.43 -18.31
N ILE A 155 13.64 -9.71 -18.08
CA ILE A 155 13.16 -10.62 -19.11
C ILE A 155 11.66 -10.83 -18.95
N GLY A 156 10.89 -10.45 -19.96
CA GLY A 156 9.45 -10.71 -20.01
C GLY A 156 9.05 -11.55 -21.22
N GLY A 157 8.01 -12.37 -21.10
CA GLY A 157 7.50 -13.10 -22.26
C GLY A 157 6.99 -12.17 -23.37
N LEU A 158 6.36 -11.04 -23.00
CA LEU A 158 5.81 -10.06 -23.93
C LEU A 158 6.67 -8.79 -24.03
N VAL A 159 7.02 -8.19 -22.89
CA VAL A 159 7.74 -6.91 -22.78
C VAL A 159 8.96 -7.06 -21.88
N GLY A 160 10.14 -6.56 -22.22
CA GLY A 160 11.29 -6.59 -21.30
C GLY A 160 11.09 -5.67 -20.09
N LEU A 161 11.02 -4.36 -20.36
CA LEU A 161 10.78 -3.30 -19.39
C LEU A 161 9.49 -2.55 -19.71
N ASN A 162 8.58 -2.44 -18.74
CA ASN A 162 7.45 -1.52 -18.77
C ASN A 162 7.79 -0.27 -17.93
N GLY A 163 8.16 0.83 -18.59
CA GLY A 163 8.55 2.10 -17.95
C GLY A 163 7.37 2.82 -17.28
N GLU A 164 7.64 3.94 -16.62
CA GLU A 164 6.66 4.67 -15.78
C GLU A 164 5.35 5.07 -16.50
N SER A 165 5.44 5.47 -17.76
CA SER A 165 4.26 5.79 -18.59
C SER A 165 3.70 4.59 -19.36
N GLY A 166 4.35 3.43 -19.25
CA GLY A 166 4.00 2.22 -19.97
C GLY A 166 2.71 1.58 -19.44
N CYS A 167 1.83 1.22 -20.36
CA CYS A 167 0.58 0.51 -20.07
C CYS A 167 0.53 -0.80 -20.86
N ILE A 168 0.40 -1.93 -20.16
CA ILE A 168 0.14 -3.25 -20.75
C ILE A 168 -1.26 -3.67 -20.31
N GLN A 169 -2.17 -3.87 -21.27
CA GLN A 169 -3.58 -4.11 -20.97
C GLN A 169 -4.15 -5.29 -21.75
N SER A 170 -4.85 -6.20 -21.06
CA SER A 170 -5.56 -7.33 -21.70
C SER A 170 -4.65 -8.17 -22.59
N CYS A 171 -3.40 -8.36 -22.18
CA CYS A 171 -2.41 -9.10 -22.96
C CYS A 171 -2.20 -10.52 -22.41
N THR A 172 -1.70 -11.42 -23.26
CA THR A 172 -1.44 -12.81 -22.89
C THR A 172 -0.02 -13.23 -23.25
N SER A 173 0.59 -14.06 -22.42
CA SER A 173 1.87 -14.69 -22.72
C SER A 173 1.78 -16.18 -22.45
N ALA A 174 2.15 -16.97 -23.46
CA ALA A 174 2.37 -18.41 -23.35
C ALA A 174 3.84 -18.76 -23.67
N ALA A 175 4.73 -17.77 -23.61
CA ALA A 175 6.15 -17.96 -23.89
C ALA A 175 6.85 -18.65 -22.72
N ALA A 176 7.72 -19.61 -23.01
CA ALA A 176 8.64 -20.17 -22.02
C ALA A 176 9.75 -19.15 -21.74
N VAL A 177 9.89 -18.72 -20.49
CA VAL A 177 10.83 -17.65 -20.12
C VAL A 177 11.97 -18.21 -19.26
N THR A 178 13.21 -17.91 -19.64
CA THR A 178 14.41 -18.25 -18.86
C THR A 178 15.25 -16.99 -18.63
N GLY A 179 15.53 -16.65 -17.38
CA GLY A 179 16.32 -15.46 -17.06
C GLY A 179 16.92 -15.52 -15.66
N VAL A 180 17.84 -14.61 -15.37
CA VAL A 180 18.55 -14.55 -14.09
C VAL A 180 17.90 -13.53 -13.17
N THR A 181 17.90 -12.25 -13.54
CA THR A 181 17.39 -11.15 -12.70
C THR A 181 16.11 -10.57 -13.28
N ASN A 182 15.08 -10.36 -12.45
CA ASN A 182 13.81 -9.73 -12.84
C ASN A 182 13.15 -10.45 -14.03
N VAL A 183 12.56 -11.61 -13.77
CA VAL A 183 11.96 -12.46 -14.81
C VAL A 183 10.44 -12.49 -14.64
N GLY A 184 9.71 -12.13 -15.69
CA GLY A 184 8.25 -12.09 -15.71
C GLY A 184 7.63 -12.84 -16.87
N GLY A 185 6.44 -13.40 -16.70
CA GLY A 185 5.70 -13.99 -17.82
C GLY A 185 5.17 -12.93 -18.79
N ILE A 186 4.80 -11.75 -18.29
CA ILE A 186 4.39 -10.60 -19.11
C ILE A 186 5.54 -9.60 -19.26
N THR A 187 6.09 -9.09 -18.16
CA THR A 187 7.15 -8.08 -18.16
C THR A 187 8.27 -8.39 -17.18
N GLY A 188 9.54 -8.18 -17.53
CA GLY A 188 10.64 -8.40 -16.57
C GLY A 188 10.59 -7.41 -15.41
N GLN A 189 10.59 -6.11 -15.74
CA GLN A 189 10.42 -5.01 -14.78
C GLN A 189 9.17 -4.19 -15.11
N ASN A 190 8.40 -3.86 -14.07
CA ASN A 190 7.21 -3.01 -14.15
C ASN A 190 7.34 -1.76 -13.28
N LEU A 191 7.44 -0.60 -13.94
CA LEU A 191 7.37 0.73 -13.33
C LEU A 191 6.06 1.44 -13.65
N GLY A 192 5.36 1.00 -14.71
CA GLY A 192 4.07 1.53 -15.16
C GLY A 192 2.89 0.70 -14.67
N THR A 193 1.95 0.42 -15.58
CA THR A 193 0.70 -0.30 -15.28
C THR A 193 0.58 -1.60 -16.10
N VAL A 194 0.24 -2.70 -15.43
CA VAL A 194 -0.17 -3.97 -16.07
C VAL A 194 -1.57 -4.33 -15.60
N GLU A 195 -2.51 -4.46 -16.54
CA GLU A 195 -3.92 -4.70 -16.22
C GLU A 195 -4.51 -5.85 -17.02
N ASN A 196 -5.34 -6.66 -16.36
CA ASN A 196 -6.17 -7.71 -16.96
C ASN A 196 -5.39 -8.66 -17.88
N SER A 197 -4.13 -8.93 -17.56
CA SER A 197 -3.21 -9.71 -18.40
C SER A 197 -2.93 -11.07 -17.78
N SER A 198 -2.62 -12.07 -18.61
CA SER A 198 -2.47 -13.45 -18.15
C SER A 198 -1.21 -14.15 -18.66
N ASN A 199 -0.52 -14.86 -17.78
CA ASN A 199 0.57 -15.76 -18.14
C ASN A 199 0.14 -17.24 -18.02
N THR A 200 0.46 -18.01 -19.05
CA THR A 200 0.35 -19.49 -19.06
C THR A 200 1.69 -20.16 -19.37
N GLY A 201 2.73 -19.39 -19.71
CA GLY A 201 4.06 -19.90 -20.03
C GLY A 201 4.84 -20.26 -18.78
N GLU A 202 5.68 -21.30 -18.88
CA GLU A 202 6.57 -21.72 -17.80
C GLU A 202 7.75 -20.74 -17.63
N ILE A 203 8.14 -20.49 -16.39
CA ILE A 203 9.22 -19.55 -16.07
C ILE A 203 10.26 -20.25 -15.21
N ASN A 204 11.50 -20.34 -15.69
CA ASN A 204 12.65 -20.85 -14.91
C ASN A 204 12.39 -22.23 -14.26
N THR A 205 11.83 -23.19 -15.02
CA THR A 205 11.46 -24.53 -14.52
C THR A 205 12.56 -25.59 -14.66
N GLN A 206 13.78 -25.22 -15.05
CA GLN A 206 14.88 -26.16 -15.31
C GLN A 206 15.83 -26.29 -14.12
N ALA A 207 16.39 -27.48 -13.93
CA ALA A 207 17.28 -27.78 -12.80
C ALA A 207 18.70 -27.21 -12.95
N ASP A 208 19.18 -27.07 -14.19
CA ASP A 208 20.56 -26.71 -14.54
C ASP A 208 20.72 -25.24 -14.96
N GLN A 209 19.71 -24.40 -14.68
CA GLN A 209 19.74 -22.96 -14.94
C GLN A 209 20.56 -22.19 -13.88
N GLU A 210 21.02 -21.00 -14.27
CA GLU A 210 21.59 -20.04 -13.31
C GLU A 210 20.56 -19.68 -12.23
N THR A 211 21.00 -19.43 -11.00
CA THR A 211 20.08 -19.16 -9.88
C THR A 211 19.34 -17.84 -10.12
N PRO A 212 18.02 -17.86 -10.32
CA PRO A 212 17.29 -16.65 -10.64
C PRO A 212 16.97 -15.84 -9.38
N THR A 213 16.79 -14.54 -9.55
CA THR A 213 16.39 -13.59 -8.52
C THR A 213 15.22 -12.75 -9.04
N SER A 214 14.19 -12.59 -8.19
CA SER A 214 12.98 -11.82 -8.52
C SER A 214 12.26 -12.38 -9.75
N VAL A 215 11.57 -13.50 -9.55
CA VAL A 215 10.81 -14.18 -10.61
C VAL A 215 9.32 -14.08 -10.29
N GLY A 216 8.52 -13.58 -11.23
CA GLY A 216 7.07 -13.48 -11.09
C GLY A 216 6.30 -13.99 -12.31
N GLY A 217 5.08 -14.48 -12.11
CA GLY A 217 4.25 -14.93 -13.24
C GLY A 217 3.83 -13.79 -14.17
N ILE A 218 3.68 -12.57 -13.63
CA ILE A 218 3.38 -11.37 -14.40
C ILE A 218 4.61 -10.49 -14.52
N ALA A 219 5.23 -10.16 -13.38
CA ALA A 219 6.40 -9.28 -13.32
C ALA A 219 7.53 -9.83 -12.46
N GLY A 220 8.79 -9.76 -12.89
CA GLY A 220 9.91 -10.09 -12.01
C GLY A 220 10.02 -9.09 -10.86
N LEU A 221 10.12 -7.81 -11.20
CA LEU A 221 10.14 -6.67 -10.29
C LEU A 221 8.98 -5.73 -10.57
N SER A 222 8.21 -5.34 -9.55
CA SER A 222 7.11 -4.37 -9.70
C SER A 222 7.17 -3.23 -8.68
N ARG A 223 7.47 -2.02 -9.17
CA ARG A 223 7.29 -0.76 -8.43
C ARG A 223 6.05 0.01 -8.88
N GLY A 224 5.48 -0.37 -10.03
CA GLY A 224 4.25 0.15 -10.58
C GLY A 224 3.00 -0.58 -10.08
N THR A 225 1.97 -0.58 -10.92
CA THR A 225 0.66 -1.18 -10.62
C THR A 225 0.44 -2.47 -11.40
N ILE A 226 -0.07 -3.51 -10.74
CA ILE A 226 -0.56 -4.74 -11.38
C ILE A 226 -1.99 -5.01 -10.90
N ARG A 227 -2.98 -5.05 -11.81
CA ARG A 227 -4.38 -5.30 -11.43
C ARG A 227 -5.06 -6.34 -12.31
N GLY A 228 -5.91 -7.18 -11.71
CA GLY A 228 -6.77 -8.10 -12.47
C GLY A 228 -5.99 -9.17 -13.26
N CYS A 229 -4.72 -9.41 -12.92
CA CYS A 229 -3.84 -10.28 -13.69
C CYS A 229 -3.85 -11.72 -13.17
N THR A 230 -3.59 -12.68 -14.05
CA THR A 230 -3.65 -14.11 -13.70
C THR A 230 -2.40 -14.88 -14.13
N ASN A 231 -1.94 -15.79 -13.29
CA ASN A 231 -0.87 -16.72 -13.64
C ASN A 231 -1.33 -18.18 -13.50
N SER A 232 -1.05 -18.98 -14.52
CA SER A 232 -1.25 -20.43 -14.52
C SER A 232 -0.05 -21.22 -15.04
N GLY A 233 1.02 -20.54 -15.47
CA GLY A 233 2.29 -21.16 -15.84
C GLY A 233 3.17 -21.42 -14.62
N ALA A 234 3.78 -22.60 -14.55
CA ALA A 234 4.64 -23.01 -13.43
C ALA A 234 5.88 -22.12 -13.29
N ILE A 235 6.28 -21.84 -12.05
CA ILE A 235 7.39 -20.93 -11.75
C ILE A 235 8.44 -21.63 -10.89
N GLY A 236 9.68 -21.53 -11.36
CA GLY A 236 10.86 -21.93 -10.61
C GLY A 236 11.08 -23.45 -10.56
N TYR A 237 12.11 -23.82 -9.82
CA TYR A 237 12.53 -25.19 -9.60
C TYR A 237 12.91 -25.39 -8.14
N GLN A 238 12.76 -26.61 -7.61
CA GLN A 238 13.00 -26.89 -6.20
C GLN A 238 14.40 -26.47 -5.76
N HIS A 239 14.48 -25.75 -4.63
CA HIS A 239 15.73 -25.32 -3.99
C HIS A 239 16.56 -24.32 -4.82
N VAL A 240 16.01 -23.75 -5.89
CA VAL A 240 16.69 -22.81 -6.79
C VAL A 240 15.88 -21.53 -6.91
N GLY A 241 16.52 -20.39 -6.67
CA GLY A 241 15.94 -19.07 -6.91
C GLY A 241 15.51 -18.31 -5.65
N TYR A 242 15.58 -16.98 -5.72
CA TYR A 242 15.22 -16.05 -4.66
C TYR A 242 14.07 -15.14 -5.11
N ASN A 243 13.18 -14.76 -4.19
CA ASN A 243 12.07 -13.85 -4.45
C ASN A 243 11.17 -14.39 -5.57
N MET A 244 10.56 -15.54 -5.31
CA MET A 244 9.77 -16.29 -6.29
C MET A 244 8.28 -16.06 -6.01
N GLY A 245 7.55 -15.43 -6.93
CA GLY A 245 6.14 -15.08 -6.75
C GLY A 245 5.24 -15.55 -7.89
N GLY A 246 3.99 -15.90 -7.60
CA GLY A 246 3.02 -16.22 -8.66
C GLY A 246 2.62 -15.04 -9.55
N ILE A 247 2.66 -13.81 -9.03
CA ILE A 247 2.38 -12.58 -9.78
C ILE A 247 3.63 -11.72 -9.88
N ALA A 248 4.28 -11.42 -8.75
CA ALA A 248 5.49 -10.61 -8.71
C ALA A 248 6.61 -11.27 -7.90
N GLY A 249 7.84 -11.27 -8.41
CA GLY A 249 9.00 -11.74 -7.63
C GLY A 249 9.30 -10.81 -6.46
N LEU A 250 9.66 -9.56 -6.78
CA LEU A 250 9.83 -8.47 -5.82
C LEU A 250 8.82 -7.35 -6.11
N GLN A 251 8.12 -6.87 -5.08
CA GLN A 251 7.15 -5.78 -5.25
C GLN A 251 7.24 -4.74 -4.13
N SER A 252 7.12 -3.47 -4.52
CA SER A 252 6.86 -2.33 -3.62
C SER A 252 5.75 -1.39 -4.12
N GLY A 253 5.20 -1.65 -5.31
CA GLY A 253 4.06 -0.91 -5.88
C GLY A 253 2.68 -1.36 -5.37
N GLU A 254 1.69 -1.45 -6.26
CA GLU A 254 0.35 -1.97 -5.95
C GLU A 254 0.10 -3.28 -6.71
N ILE A 255 -0.35 -4.33 -6.03
CA ILE A 255 -0.94 -5.52 -6.64
C ILE A 255 -2.36 -5.66 -6.14
N SER A 256 -3.34 -5.67 -7.04
CA SER A 256 -4.74 -5.86 -6.64
C SER A 256 -5.54 -6.78 -7.54
N ASN A 257 -6.45 -7.55 -6.94
CA ASN A 257 -7.39 -8.44 -7.64
C ASN A 257 -6.71 -9.42 -8.61
N CYS A 258 -5.53 -9.93 -8.26
CA CYS A 258 -4.77 -10.87 -9.10
C CYS A 258 -4.95 -12.32 -8.60
N SER A 259 -4.75 -13.29 -9.49
CA SER A 259 -4.85 -14.71 -9.12
C SER A 259 -3.71 -15.58 -9.63
N ASN A 260 -3.20 -16.49 -8.81
CA ASN A 260 -2.26 -17.52 -9.24
C ASN A 260 -2.84 -18.91 -9.00
N THR A 261 -2.79 -19.77 -10.02
CA THR A 261 -3.18 -21.19 -9.90
C THR A 261 -2.00 -22.15 -10.16
N ALA A 262 -0.82 -21.61 -10.45
CA ALA A 262 0.34 -22.39 -10.82
C ALA A 262 1.17 -22.79 -9.58
N PRO A 263 1.87 -23.94 -9.63
CA PRO A 263 2.83 -24.28 -8.59
C PRO A 263 4.03 -23.33 -8.64
N ILE A 264 4.46 -22.88 -7.45
CA ILE A 264 5.61 -21.99 -7.27
C ILE A 264 6.68 -22.72 -6.48
N GLN A 265 7.90 -22.76 -7.01
CA GLN A 265 9.04 -23.44 -6.40
C GLN A 265 10.23 -22.50 -6.32
N GLY A 266 10.94 -22.51 -5.19
CA GLY A 266 12.11 -21.66 -5.00
C GLY A 266 13.04 -22.14 -3.91
N ARG A 267 14.08 -21.34 -3.64
CA ARG A 267 14.95 -21.53 -2.48
C ARG A 267 14.50 -20.68 -1.30
N LYS A 268 14.34 -19.37 -1.49
CA LYS A 268 14.06 -18.45 -0.38
C LYS A 268 13.10 -17.36 -0.83
N ASP A 269 12.23 -16.93 0.08
CA ASP A 269 11.30 -15.82 -0.13
C ASP A 269 10.33 -16.18 -1.28
N VAL A 270 9.48 -17.18 -1.02
CA VAL A 270 8.60 -17.80 -2.01
C VAL A 270 7.15 -17.56 -1.66
N GLY A 271 6.37 -16.96 -2.56
CA GLY A 271 4.96 -16.65 -2.34
C GLY A 271 4.04 -17.00 -3.49
N GLY A 272 2.79 -17.37 -3.19
CA GLY A 272 1.80 -17.64 -4.23
C GLY A 272 1.40 -16.41 -5.05
N ILE A 273 1.57 -15.19 -4.53
CA ILE A 273 1.36 -13.93 -5.26
C ILE A 273 2.67 -13.14 -5.33
N VAL A 274 3.33 -12.90 -4.20
CA VAL A 274 4.55 -12.09 -4.11
C VAL A 274 5.67 -12.88 -3.44
N GLY A 275 6.86 -12.97 -4.03
CA GLY A 275 8.02 -13.56 -3.37
C GLY A 275 8.48 -12.71 -2.17
N GLN A 276 9.00 -11.52 -2.48
CA GLN A 276 9.38 -10.50 -1.50
C GLN A 276 8.55 -9.23 -1.68
N PHE A 277 7.89 -8.81 -0.61
CA PHE A 277 7.17 -7.56 -0.51
C PHE A 277 8.03 -6.55 0.27
N GLU A 278 8.57 -5.57 -0.45
CA GLU A 278 9.34 -4.47 0.14
C GLU A 278 8.39 -3.34 0.57
N PRO A 279 8.45 -2.88 1.83
CA PRO A 279 7.65 -1.76 2.27
C PRO A 279 7.92 -0.49 1.45
N ASN A 280 6.86 0.18 1.01
CA ASN A 280 6.98 1.46 0.33
C ASN A 280 7.20 2.57 1.37
N THR A 281 8.34 3.25 1.26
CA THR A 281 8.69 4.38 2.13
C THR A 281 8.52 5.70 1.39
N SER A 282 7.69 6.60 1.90
CA SER A 282 7.64 7.99 1.42
C SER A 282 8.15 8.94 2.50
N LEU A 283 9.11 9.79 2.13
CA LEU A 283 9.64 10.85 2.98
C LEU A 283 8.88 12.15 2.68
N THR A 284 8.28 12.75 3.70
CA THR A 284 7.67 14.08 3.63
C THR A 284 8.44 15.03 4.53
N TYR A 285 8.76 16.22 4.03
CA TYR A 285 9.49 17.25 4.78
C TYR A 285 8.49 18.27 5.34
N GLY A 286 8.58 18.57 6.64
CA GLY A 286 7.85 19.68 7.24
C GLY A 286 8.34 21.05 6.74
N SER A 287 7.57 22.11 6.97
CA SER A 287 8.01 23.50 6.75
C SER A 287 9.20 23.81 7.67
N SER A 288 10.26 24.43 7.15
CA SER A 288 11.41 24.78 7.99
C SER A 288 11.00 25.78 9.10
N PRO A 289 11.61 25.72 10.29
CA PRO A 289 11.37 26.70 11.35
C PRO A 289 11.62 28.15 10.91
N SER A 290 12.55 28.37 9.96
CA SER A 290 12.81 29.68 9.36
C SER A 290 11.67 30.18 8.47
N GLN A 291 11.01 29.29 7.74
CA GLN A 291 9.86 29.63 6.90
C GLN A 291 8.63 29.95 7.75
N GLN A 292 8.37 29.16 8.80
CA GLN A 292 7.31 29.45 9.77
C GLN A 292 7.52 30.81 10.46
N LEU A 293 8.76 31.16 10.81
CA LEU A 293 9.07 32.45 11.39
C LEU A 293 8.82 33.60 10.39
N SER A 294 9.25 33.43 9.15
CA SER A 294 9.06 34.41 8.07
C SER A 294 7.58 34.69 7.84
N ASP A 295 6.76 33.64 7.75
CA ASP A 295 5.33 33.75 7.48
C ASP A 295 4.59 34.45 8.64
N SER A 296 4.89 34.08 9.88
CA SER A 296 4.31 34.71 11.07
C SER A 296 4.70 36.18 11.22
N LEU A 297 5.97 36.53 10.95
CA LEU A 297 6.44 37.92 10.99
C LEU A 297 5.79 38.77 9.90
N SER A 298 5.59 38.23 8.70
CA SER A 298 4.89 38.94 7.62
C SER A 298 3.44 39.27 8.02
N SER A 299 2.73 38.34 8.65
CA SER A 299 1.35 38.57 9.12
C SER A 299 1.29 39.68 10.17
N LEU A 300 2.19 39.65 11.16
CA LEU A 300 2.28 40.67 12.19
C LEU A 300 2.51 42.07 11.59
N PHE A 301 3.40 42.17 10.60
CA PHE A 301 3.72 43.42 9.94
C PHE A 301 2.58 43.99 9.10
N ASP A 302 1.88 43.15 8.35
CA ASP A 302 0.70 43.57 7.59
C ASP A 302 -0.39 44.11 8.53
N ARG A 303 -0.51 43.54 9.73
CA ARG A 303 -1.50 43.96 10.72
C ARG A 303 -1.17 45.28 11.42
N LEU A 304 0.12 45.55 11.67
CA LEU A 304 0.59 46.85 12.17
C LEU A 304 0.38 47.98 11.13
N GLU A 305 0.55 47.69 9.84
CA GLU A 305 0.22 48.65 8.77
C GLU A 305 -1.28 48.99 8.77
N TYR A 306 -2.13 47.98 8.95
CA TYR A 306 -3.57 48.18 9.04
C TYR A 306 -3.97 49.07 10.24
N PHE A 307 -3.40 48.81 11.42
CA PHE A 307 -3.61 49.62 12.63
C PHE A 307 -3.24 51.10 12.44
N THR A 308 -2.09 51.37 11.80
CA THR A 308 -1.63 52.74 11.54
C THR A 308 -2.56 53.50 10.60
N ASN A 309 -3.06 52.84 9.55
CA ASN A 309 -4.01 53.46 8.63
C ASN A 309 -5.33 53.81 9.34
N GLN A 310 -5.80 52.95 10.26
CA GLN A 310 -6.99 53.24 11.07
C GLN A 310 -6.81 54.51 11.92
N LEU A 311 -5.66 54.68 12.58
CA LEU A 311 -5.36 55.90 13.36
C LEU A 311 -5.29 57.17 12.49
N ASN A 312 -4.70 57.09 11.30
CA ASN A 312 -4.62 58.25 10.39
C ASN A 312 -6.01 58.73 9.92
N ASP A 313 -6.91 57.78 9.67
CA ASP A 313 -8.29 58.09 9.27
C ASP A 313 -9.08 58.70 10.44
N MET A 314 -8.85 58.25 11.67
CA MET A 314 -9.46 58.83 12.88
C MET A 314 -9.03 60.29 13.10
N VAL A 315 -7.73 60.57 13.02
CA VAL A 315 -7.18 61.93 13.22
C VAL A 315 -7.64 62.89 12.12
N SER A 316 -7.65 62.43 10.87
CA SER A 316 -8.12 63.25 9.74
C SER A 316 -9.59 63.64 9.90
N ARG A 317 -10.45 62.71 10.34
CA ARG A 317 -11.85 63.01 10.65
C ARG A 317 -11.99 64.01 11.79
N GLY A 318 -11.25 63.84 12.89
CA GLY A 318 -11.29 64.75 14.04
C GLY A 318 -10.91 66.19 13.70
N VAL A 319 -9.91 66.40 12.83
CA VAL A 319 -9.51 67.73 12.34
C VAL A 319 -10.59 68.35 11.45
N ASP A 320 -11.14 67.57 10.51
CA ASP A 320 -12.24 68.01 9.64
C ASP A 320 -13.52 68.34 10.42
N ASP A 321 -13.76 67.63 11.53
CA ASP A 321 -14.91 67.87 12.41
C ASP A 321 -14.72 69.15 13.24
N ALA A 322 -13.54 69.35 13.82
CA ALA A 322 -13.19 70.56 14.58
C ALA A 322 -13.23 71.83 13.70
N GLN A 323 -12.75 71.73 12.46
CA GLN A 323 -12.78 72.85 11.51
C GLN A 323 -14.21 73.21 11.09
N ALA A 324 -15.08 72.21 10.85
CA ALA A 324 -16.48 72.45 10.53
C ALA A 324 -17.26 73.11 11.69
N ILE A 325 -16.97 72.70 12.94
CA ILE A 325 -17.57 73.33 14.13
C ILE A 325 -17.08 74.78 14.28
N HIS A 326 -15.79 75.04 14.05
CA HIS A 326 -15.23 76.38 14.07
C HIS A 326 -15.88 77.32 13.03
N ASP A 327 -16.03 76.84 11.79
CA ASP A 327 -16.64 77.61 10.70
C ASP A 327 -18.11 77.95 11.01
N SER A 328 -18.86 76.99 11.58
CA SER A 328 -20.26 77.18 11.98
C SER A 328 -20.40 78.18 13.13
N LEU A 329 -19.50 78.12 14.13
CA LEU A 329 -19.45 79.08 15.24
C LEU A 329 -19.11 80.50 14.76
N SER A 330 -18.17 80.63 13.82
CA SER A 330 -17.84 81.90 13.18
C SER A 330 -19.04 82.50 12.43
N ALA A 331 -19.79 81.66 11.72
CA ALA A 331 -20.99 82.07 10.98
C ALA A 331 -22.15 82.51 11.89
N ILE A 332 -22.35 81.86 13.04
CA ILE A 332 -23.33 82.27 14.06
C ILE A 332 -22.96 83.64 14.66
N GLN A 333 -21.67 83.89 14.87
CA GLN A 333 -21.16 85.14 15.43
C GLN A 333 -21.33 86.35 14.48
N ASP A 334 -21.08 86.17 13.17
CA ASP A 334 -21.26 87.23 12.18
C ASP A 334 -22.74 87.66 12.03
N ARG A 335 -23.66 86.70 12.16
CA ARG A 335 -25.11 86.92 12.01
C ARG A 335 -25.75 87.56 13.24
N THR A 336 -25.26 87.26 14.43
CA THR A 336 -25.68 87.94 15.68
C THR A 336 -25.27 89.42 15.73
N HIS A 337 -24.24 89.82 14.97
CA HIS A 337 -23.87 91.24 14.82
C HIS A 337 -24.91 92.09 14.05
N ALA A 338 -25.77 91.46 13.24
CA ALA A 338 -26.81 92.15 12.48
C ALA A 338 -28.10 92.45 13.30
N ALA A 339 -28.27 91.85 14.49
CA ALA A 339 -29.54 91.85 15.24
C ALA A 339 -29.71 92.98 16.29
N GLY A 340 -28.74 93.88 16.45
CA GLY A 340 -28.87 95.07 17.32
C GLY A 340 -28.50 94.84 18.81
N THR A 341 -28.72 95.86 19.66
CA THR A 341 -28.09 96.00 20.99
C THR A 341 -28.72 95.18 22.13
N GLU A 342 -29.92 94.61 21.98
CA GLU A 342 -30.60 93.85 23.05
C GLU A 342 -30.30 92.33 23.01
N GLY A 343 -29.94 91.74 21.87
CA GLY A 343 -29.47 90.35 21.80
C GLY A 343 -28.05 90.14 22.37
N ARG A 344 -27.32 91.23 22.62
CA ARG A 344 -25.93 91.23 23.08
C ARG A 344 -25.75 90.71 24.52
N ASP A 345 -26.68 90.98 25.43
CA ASP A 345 -26.52 90.61 26.85
C ASP A 345 -26.89 89.12 27.09
N ASP A 346 -27.94 88.63 26.43
CA ASP A 346 -28.31 87.20 26.48
C ASP A 346 -27.30 86.34 25.69
N PHE A 347 -26.82 86.81 24.54
CA PHE A 347 -25.71 86.18 23.82
C PHE A 347 -24.41 86.19 24.63
N LYS A 348 -24.15 87.24 25.41
CA LYS A 348 -22.98 87.29 26.29
C LYS A 348 -23.06 86.26 27.44
N ALA A 349 -24.24 86.08 28.04
CA ALA A 349 -24.43 85.06 29.07
C ALA A 349 -24.32 83.62 28.53
N MET A 350 -24.90 83.35 27.35
CA MET A 350 -24.75 82.06 26.66
C MET A 350 -23.29 81.86 26.18
N SER A 351 -22.65 82.88 25.61
CA SER A 351 -21.25 82.86 25.20
C SER A 351 -20.30 82.63 26.38
N ASP A 352 -20.57 83.17 27.57
CA ASP A 352 -19.76 82.94 28.77
C ASP A 352 -19.87 81.47 29.27
N GLN A 353 -21.06 80.84 29.17
CA GLN A 353 -21.27 79.44 29.56
C GLN A 353 -20.80 78.44 28.48
N LEU A 354 -21.02 78.75 27.21
CA LEU A 354 -20.51 77.98 26.07
C LEU A 354 -18.98 78.05 26.04
N TYR A 355 -18.39 79.18 26.42
CA TYR A 355 -16.97 79.35 26.67
C TYR A 355 -16.45 78.48 27.83
N GLN A 356 -17.18 78.35 28.95
CA GLN A 356 -16.80 77.43 30.04
C GLN A 356 -16.80 75.97 29.59
N HIS A 357 -17.80 75.54 28.81
CA HIS A 357 -17.86 74.17 28.30
C HIS A 357 -16.83 73.91 27.20
N THR A 358 -16.57 74.87 26.31
CA THR A 358 -15.52 74.77 25.29
C THR A 358 -14.12 74.76 25.91
N THR A 359 -13.90 75.53 26.98
CA THR A 359 -12.66 75.48 27.78
C THR A 359 -12.50 74.14 28.51
N ALA A 360 -13.60 73.53 28.96
CA ALA A 360 -13.59 72.20 29.56
C ALA A 360 -13.33 71.09 28.53
N ILE A 361 -13.91 71.18 27.32
CA ILE A 361 -13.59 70.28 26.20
C ILE A 361 -12.12 70.45 25.79
N SER A 362 -11.60 71.68 25.74
CA SER A 362 -10.16 71.93 25.55
C SER A 362 -9.30 71.32 26.67
N GLY A 363 -9.82 71.23 27.90
CA GLY A 363 -9.15 70.57 29.03
C GLY A 363 -9.16 69.04 28.94
N SER A 364 -10.23 68.43 28.45
CA SER A 364 -10.27 66.98 28.16
C SER A 364 -9.42 66.61 26.93
N LEU A 365 -9.30 67.51 25.95
CA LEU A 365 -8.36 67.36 24.84
C LEU A 365 -6.90 67.55 25.29
N ASP A 366 -6.65 68.33 26.36
CA ASP A 366 -5.34 68.44 27.03
C ASP A 366 -4.99 67.12 27.76
N SER A 367 -5.95 66.47 28.43
CA SER A 367 -5.73 65.16 29.07
C SER A 367 -5.44 64.06 28.04
N LEU A 368 -6.20 64.02 26.94
CA LEU A 368 -5.99 63.07 25.85
C LEU A 368 -4.62 63.26 25.16
N ARG A 369 -4.12 64.50 25.14
CA ARG A 369 -2.77 64.83 24.69
C ARG A 369 -1.70 64.35 25.68
N ASP A 370 -1.90 64.58 26.98
CA ASP A 370 -0.96 64.16 28.02
C ASP A 370 -0.82 62.63 28.05
N ASP A 371 -1.93 61.90 27.84
CA ASP A 371 -1.94 60.43 27.74
C ASP A 371 -1.22 59.92 26.47
N LEU A 372 -1.37 60.65 25.35
CA LEU A 372 -0.66 60.37 24.10
C LEU A 372 0.86 60.64 24.22
N ASP A 373 1.24 61.67 24.95
CA ASP A 373 2.64 62.00 25.23
C ASP A 373 3.28 60.98 26.19
N GLN A 374 2.54 60.53 27.21
CA GLN A 374 2.98 59.50 28.14
C GLN A 374 3.17 58.14 27.47
N PHE A 375 2.18 57.69 26.68
CA PHE A 375 2.28 56.48 25.86
C PHE A 375 3.51 56.52 24.94
N SER A 376 3.78 57.67 24.31
CA SER A 376 4.91 57.83 23.40
C SER A 376 6.27 57.83 24.09
N GLU A 377 6.36 58.29 25.34
CA GLU A 377 7.61 58.31 26.12
C GLU A 377 7.94 56.90 26.63
N GLU A 378 6.94 56.19 27.17
CA GLU A 378 7.07 54.81 27.64
C GLU A 378 7.40 53.84 26.50
N ALA A 379 6.73 53.95 25.34
CA ALA A 379 7.06 53.18 24.14
C ALA A 379 8.48 53.50 23.63
N GLY A 380 8.86 54.79 23.66
CA GLY A 380 10.14 55.26 23.15
C GLY A 380 11.34 54.73 23.92
N ASP A 381 11.25 54.63 25.24
CA ASP A 381 12.32 54.15 26.12
C ASP A 381 12.54 52.63 25.99
N GLN A 382 11.46 51.86 25.86
CA GLN A 382 11.52 50.40 25.71
C GLN A 382 12.11 49.97 24.36
N PHE A 383 11.76 50.66 23.27
CA PHE A 383 12.40 50.43 21.97
C PHE A 383 13.89 50.78 21.98
N GLN A 384 14.29 51.79 22.75
CA GLN A 384 15.69 52.16 22.87
C GLN A 384 16.51 51.05 23.56
N GLU A 385 15.98 50.44 24.63
CA GLU A 385 16.62 49.33 25.33
C GLU A 385 16.76 48.08 24.46
N ALA A 386 15.75 47.74 23.65
CA ALA A 386 15.81 46.63 22.69
C ALA A 386 16.83 46.87 21.57
N LEU A 387 16.94 48.11 21.08
CA LEU A 387 17.95 48.49 20.09
C LEU A 387 19.37 48.43 20.66
N ASP A 388 19.58 48.82 21.92
CA ASP A 388 20.89 48.75 22.58
C ASP A 388 21.37 47.30 22.78
N GLN A 389 20.46 46.36 23.07
CA GLN A 389 20.78 44.91 23.12
C GLN A 389 21.11 44.34 21.73
N THR A 390 20.42 44.83 20.70
CA THR A 390 20.67 44.46 19.30
C THR A 390 22.05 44.93 18.83
N ASP A 391 22.46 46.15 19.18
CA ASP A 391 23.83 46.66 18.93
C ASP A 391 24.89 45.81 19.64
N THR A 392 24.59 45.33 20.84
CA THR A 392 25.48 44.44 21.59
C THR A 392 25.67 43.10 20.87
N LEU A 393 24.60 42.54 20.30
CA LEU A 393 24.64 41.31 19.49
C LEU A 393 25.44 41.51 18.19
N LEU A 394 25.17 42.58 17.45
CA LEU A 394 25.87 42.93 16.21
C LEU A 394 27.38 43.06 16.42
N SER A 395 27.79 43.76 17.47
CA SER A 395 29.22 43.91 17.81
C SER A 395 29.93 42.56 18.10
N LYS A 396 29.17 41.54 18.53
CA LYS A 396 29.69 40.18 18.75
C LYS A 396 29.70 39.37 17.46
N LEU A 397 28.70 39.54 16.59
CA LEU A 397 28.64 38.93 15.26
C LEU A 397 29.73 39.47 14.34
N GLU A 398 30.02 40.78 14.35
CA GLU A 398 31.15 41.38 13.62
C GLU A 398 32.50 40.80 14.08
N LYS A 399 32.66 40.55 15.40
CA LYS A 399 33.88 39.90 15.93
C LYS A 399 34.02 38.47 15.41
N LEU A 400 32.93 37.73 15.29
CA LEU A 400 32.89 36.39 14.67
C LEU A 400 33.18 36.47 13.16
N ALA A 401 32.62 37.46 12.46
CA ALA A 401 32.82 37.68 11.04
C ALA A 401 34.24 38.07 10.68
N SER A 402 34.91 38.83 11.55
CA SER A 402 36.33 39.16 11.38
C SER A 402 37.25 37.93 11.38
N GLN A 403 36.74 36.76 11.79
CA GLN A 403 37.43 35.48 11.83
C GLN A 403 36.93 34.48 10.76
N ALA A 404 35.88 34.82 10.00
CA ALA A 404 35.22 33.97 8.99
C ALA A 404 35.33 34.55 7.57
N ASP A 405 34.84 33.81 6.56
CA ASP A 405 34.96 34.16 5.13
C ASP A 405 34.16 35.42 4.75
N SER A 406 34.55 36.06 3.64
CA SER A 406 34.07 37.38 3.17
C SER A 406 32.55 37.48 2.92
N GLY A 407 31.85 36.35 2.74
CA GLY A 407 30.39 36.31 2.57
C GLY A 407 29.62 36.64 3.84
N LEU A 408 30.09 36.16 5.00
CA LEU A 408 29.41 36.40 6.29
C LEU A 408 29.42 37.88 6.68
N GLY A 409 30.54 38.56 6.42
CA GLY A 409 30.67 39.99 6.66
C GLY A 409 29.70 40.83 5.84
N GLN A 410 29.37 40.41 4.62
CA GLN A 410 28.39 41.12 3.79
C GLN A 410 26.97 40.98 4.33
N THR A 411 26.60 39.79 4.81
CA THR A 411 25.27 39.56 5.40
C THR A 411 25.10 40.31 6.73
N ILE A 412 26.16 40.37 7.55
CA ILE A 412 26.14 41.12 8.81
C ILE A 412 26.04 42.63 8.55
N HIS A 413 26.77 43.18 7.57
CA HIS A 413 26.61 44.59 7.20
C HIS A 413 25.21 44.89 6.64
N ALA A 414 24.60 43.95 5.89
CA ALA A 414 23.23 44.12 5.42
C ALA A 414 22.21 44.15 6.59
N LEU A 415 22.45 43.35 7.64
CA LEU A 415 21.68 43.35 8.88
C LEU A 415 21.84 44.70 9.61
N GLU A 416 23.08 45.21 9.72
CA GLU A 416 23.40 46.52 10.32
C GLU A 416 22.71 47.68 9.59
N ASP A 417 22.80 47.70 8.26
CA ASP A 417 22.17 48.73 7.43
C ASP A 417 20.64 48.74 7.61
N THR A 418 20.04 47.55 7.75
CA THR A 418 18.60 47.39 7.94
C THR A 418 18.17 47.90 9.32
N ILE A 419 18.94 47.58 10.37
CA ILE A 419 18.67 48.03 11.74
C ILE A 419 18.89 49.54 11.89
N SER A 420 19.91 50.10 11.23
CA SER A 420 20.12 51.54 11.19
C SER A 420 18.98 52.27 10.45
N ALA A 421 18.45 51.70 9.37
CA ALA A 421 17.33 52.29 8.66
C ALA A 421 16.04 52.30 9.52
N ILE A 422 15.81 51.25 10.32
CA ILE A 422 14.70 51.21 11.29
C ILE A 422 14.86 52.32 12.34
N ARG A 423 16.08 52.51 12.84
CA ARG A 423 16.41 53.59 13.79
C ARG A 423 16.11 54.98 13.20
N ASP A 424 16.46 55.22 11.94
CA ASP A 424 16.20 56.50 11.27
C ASP A 424 14.69 56.79 11.17
N GLN A 425 13.87 55.77 10.91
CA GLN A 425 12.40 55.94 10.88
C GLN A 425 11.82 56.24 12.27
N LEU A 426 12.30 55.56 13.31
CA LEU A 426 11.87 55.84 14.70
C LEU A 426 12.24 57.27 15.12
N GLN A 427 13.39 57.78 14.68
CA GLN A 427 13.81 59.16 14.95
C GLN A 427 13.01 60.20 14.16
N LEU A 428 12.56 59.85 12.95
CA LEU A 428 11.63 60.68 12.16
C LEU A 428 10.29 60.86 12.89
N ILE A 429 9.75 59.77 13.43
CA ILE A 429 8.50 59.78 14.23
C ILE A 429 8.63 60.72 15.42
N ARG A 430 9.73 60.60 16.19
CA ARG A 430 10.00 61.49 17.34
C ARG A 430 10.06 62.97 16.94
N THR A 431 10.65 63.29 15.79
CA THR A 431 10.82 64.67 15.30
C THR A 431 9.48 65.31 14.92
N HIS A 432 8.62 64.59 14.18
CA HIS A 432 7.31 65.11 13.79
C HIS A 432 6.33 65.18 14.97
N ARG A 433 6.46 64.29 15.97
CA ARG A 433 5.72 64.38 17.23
C ARG A 433 6.02 65.68 17.98
N GLN A 434 7.30 66.01 18.14
CA GLN A 434 7.72 67.22 18.84
C GLN A 434 7.22 68.49 18.14
N ALA A 435 7.20 68.49 16.80
CA ALA A 435 6.63 69.59 16.01
C ALA A 435 5.11 69.73 16.23
N MET A 436 4.35 68.63 16.25
CA MET A 436 2.91 68.68 16.56
C MET A 436 2.61 69.23 17.96
N ALA A 437 3.39 68.82 18.97
CA ALA A 437 3.24 69.33 20.33
C ALA A 437 3.47 70.85 20.42
N GLU A 438 4.47 71.36 19.70
CA GLU A 438 4.75 72.80 19.61
C GLU A 438 3.64 73.57 18.87
N GLU A 439 3.09 73.02 17.78
CA GLU A 439 1.96 73.63 17.06
C GLU A 439 0.69 73.69 17.91
N LEU A 440 0.41 72.64 18.69
CA LEU A 440 -0.74 72.57 19.59
C LEU A 440 -0.60 73.55 20.78
N ASP A 441 0.61 73.75 21.30
CA ASP A 441 0.89 74.79 22.30
C ASP A 441 0.65 76.22 21.77
N ASN A 442 0.93 76.46 20.48
CA ASN A 442 0.65 77.74 19.85
C ASN A 442 -0.86 78.00 19.72
N VAL A 443 -1.67 76.96 19.46
CA VAL A 443 -3.14 77.03 19.50
C VAL A 443 -3.64 77.33 20.91
N LYS A 444 -3.09 76.65 21.93
CA LYS A 444 -3.41 76.89 23.34
C LYS A 444 -3.14 78.35 23.75
N GLN A 445 -2.00 78.89 23.34
CA GLN A 445 -1.65 80.27 23.61
C GLN A 445 -2.61 81.24 22.90
N TYR A 446 -2.98 80.96 21.65
CA TYR A 446 -3.97 81.73 20.90
C TYR A 446 -5.34 81.74 21.60
N VAL A 447 -5.85 80.58 22.00
CA VAL A 447 -7.15 80.44 22.71
C VAL A 447 -7.12 81.20 24.04
N SER A 448 -6.03 81.10 24.80
CA SER A 448 -5.84 81.82 26.06
C SER A 448 -5.77 83.35 25.88
N ASP A 449 -5.14 83.83 24.80
CA ASP A 449 -5.04 85.25 24.50
C ASP A 449 -6.38 85.84 24.01
N VAL A 450 -7.12 85.09 23.19
CA VAL A 450 -8.50 85.42 22.77
C VAL A 450 -9.42 85.49 24.00
N ALA A 451 -9.38 84.48 24.88
CA ALA A 451 -10.09 84.41 26.15
C ALA A 451 -9.86 85.64 27.03
N ARG A 452 -8.60 86.05 27.16
CA ARG A 452 -8.20 87.20 27.98
C ARG A 452 -8.75 88.52 27.44
N LEU A 453 -8.76 88.68 26.11
CA LEU A 453 -9.28 89.88 25.43
C LEU A 453 -10.82 89.94 25.49
N ILE A 454 -11.49 88.79 25.39
CA ILE A 454 -12.94 88.67 25.57
C ILE A 454 -13.34 89.06 27.01
N ALA A 455 -12.66 88.53 28.02
CA ALA A 455 -12.90 88.87 29.43
C ALA A 455 -12.66 90.35 29.76
N ALA A 456 -11.76 91.02 29.02
CA ALA A 456 -11.50 92.46 29.13
C ALA A 456 -12.51 93.34 28.38
N GLY A 457 -13.48 92.74 27.68
CA GLY A 457 -14.47 93.44 26.86
C GLY A 457 -13.91 94.02 25.56
N GLN A 458 -12.73 93.57 25.12
CA GLN A 458 -12.00 94.07 23.95
C GLN A 458 -12.23 93.17 22.72
N PHE A 459 -13.49 93.01 22.35
CA PHE A 459 -13.93 92.06 21.31
C PHE A 459 -13.31 92.33 19.91
N GLU A 460 -13.17 93.59 19.51
CA GLU A 460 -12.50 93.95 18.24
C GLU A 460 -11.02 93.55 18.19
N GLN A 461 -10.35 93.46 19.34
CA GLN A 461 -8.94 93.06 19.41
C GLN A 461 -8.79 91.54 19.43
N ALA A 462 -9.71 90.84 20.10
CA ALA A 462 -9.78 89.37 20.04
C ALA A 462 -9.98 88.88 18.59
N LEU A 463 -10.78 89.61 17.80
CA LEU A 463 -11.06 89.33 16.38
C LEU A 463 -9.88 89.60 15.43
N GLN A 464 -8.84 90.31 15.88
CA GLN A 464 -7.65 90.64 15.06
C GLN A 464 -6.44 89.76 15.35
N LEU A 465 -6.56 88.81 16.31
CA LEU A 465 -5.50 87.85 16.57
C LEU A 465 -5.40 86.87 15.39
N PRO A 466 -4.21 86.69 14.79
CA PRO A 466 -4.03 85.71 13.72
C PRO A 466 -4.04 84.30 14.29
N PHE A 467 -4.85 83.42 13.70
CA PHE A 467 -4.86 81.99 14.03
C PHE A 467 -3.49 81.37 13.67
N PRO A 468 -2.90 80.53 14.53
CA PRO A 468 -1.63 79.87 14.24
C PRO A 468 -1.76 78.92 13.04
N SER A 469 -0.69 78.79 12.25
CA SER A 469 -0.64 77.78 11.18
C SER A 469 -0.54 76.39 11.78
N LEU A 470 -1.41 75.47 11.36
CA LEU A 470 -1.38 74.06 11.74
C LEU A 470 -1.09 73.20 10.50
N ASP A 471 -0.10 72.32 10.61
CA ASP A 471 0.18 71.27 9.61
C ASP A 471 0.17 69.87 10.27
N LEU A 472 -0.83 69.64 11.12
CA LEU A 472 -1.06 68.34 11.78
C LEU A 472 -1.20 67.22 10.74
N THR A 473 -1.88 67.47 9.62
CA THR A 473 -2.02 66.50 8.53
C THR A 473 -0.67 66.11 7.93
N GLY A 474 0.23 67.07 7.68
CA GLY A 474 1.58 66.79 7.16
C GLY A 474 2.44 65.99 8.15
N HIS A 475 2.31 66.27 9.45
CA HIS A 475 3.03 65.54 10.49
C HIS A 475 2.52 64.11 10.68
N VAL A 476 1.20 63.90 10.68
CA VAL A 476 0.57 62.57 10.76
C VAL A 476 0.91 61.74 9.51
N GLN A 477 0.90 62.33 8.31
CA GLN A 477 1.31 61.65 7.09
C GLN A 477 2.79 61.22 7.11
N ALA A 478 3.68 62.05 7.68
CA ALA A 478 5.09 61.71 7.84
C ALA A 478 5.31 60.56 8.85
N ILE A 479 4.55 60.55 9.95
CA ILE A 479 4.55 59.47 10.94
C ILE A 479 4.00 58.17 10.34
N ALA A 480 2.87 58.23 9.62
CA ALA A 480 2.31 57.09 8.91
C ALA A 480 3.28 56.53 7.85
N GLY A 481 4.00 57.40 7.14
CA GLY A 481 5.04 57.02 6.19
C GLY A 481 6.20 56.28 6.85
N ALA A 482 6.67 56.75 8.01
CA ALA A 482 7.73 56.08 8.77
C ALA A 482 7.26 54.74 9.35
N LEU A 483 6.05 54.68 9.90
CA LEU A 483 5.42 53.46 10.41
C LEU A 483 5.16 52.42 9.31
N LYS A 484 5.05 52.83 8.04
CA LYS A 484 4.96 51.92 6.89
C LYS A 484 6.33 51.39 6.42
N GLU A 485 7.40 52.16 6.57
CA GLU A 485 8.73 51.72 6.14
C GLU A 485 9.41 50.81 7.17
N ILE A 486 9.10 50.95 8.47
CA ILE A 486 9.62 50.10 9.55
C ILE A 486 9.33 48.61 9.30
N PRO A 487 8.08 48.17 9.03
CA PRO A 487 7.75 46.78 8.68
C PRO A 487 8.48 46.28 7.43
N ARG A 488 8.63 47.14 6.41
CA ARG A 488 9.31 46.79 5.15
C ARG A 488 10.81 46.56 5.33
N LEU A 489 11.42 47.28 6.27
CA LEU A 489 12.80 47.08 6.68
C LEU A 489 12.92 45.84 7.58
N ALA A 490 12.03 45.70 8.56
CA ALA A 490 12.03 44.58 9.50
C ALA A 490 11.77 43.22 8.81
N ALA A 491 10.97 43.17 7.74
CA ALA A 491 10.75 41.99 6.91
C ALA A 491 12.03 41.45 6.23
N LYS A 492 13.11 42.23 6.18
CA LYS A 492 14.42 41.78 5.65
C LYS A 492 15.27 41.07 6.70
N LEU A 493 15.03 41.34 7.98
CA LEU A 493 15.81 40.80 9.09
C LEU A 493 15.78 39.25 9.14
N PRO A 494 14.64 38.56 8.91
CA PRO A 494 14.59 37.09 8.98
C PRO A 494 15.42 36.41 7.89
N GLY A 495 15.40 36.95 6.66
CA GLY A 495 16.22 36.43 5.55
C GLY A 495 17.71 36.63 5.82
N GLN A 496 18.09 37.82 6.28
CA GLN A 496 19.47 38.13 6.67
C GLN A 496 19.93 37.28 7.87
N TRP A 497 19.03 36.97 8.78
CA TRP A 497 19.29 36.08 9.92
C TRP A 497 19.44 34.61 9.51
N SER A 498 18.57 34.12 8.62
CA SER A 498 18.67 32.78 8.03
C SER A 498 20.02 32.60 7.33
N ASP A 499 20.43 33.61 6.55
CA ASP A 499 21.71 33.60 5.84
C ASP A 499 22.91 33.58 6.81
N ILE A 500 22.85 34.28 7.95
CA ILE A 500 23.89 34.24 8.99
C ILE A 500 23.92 32.86 9.67
N HIS A 501 22.75 32.31 10.01
CA HIS A 501 22.60 31.03 10.69
C HIS A 501 23.13 29.87 9.84
N ASP A 502 22.73 29.80 8.57
CA ASP A 502 23.14 28.74 7.63
C ASP A 502 24.66 28.74 7.41
N GLN A 503 25.30 29.92 7.48
CA GLN A 503 26.74 30.09 7.28
C GLN A 503 27.58 29.88 8.55
N THR A 504 26.99 29.90 9.76
CA THR A 504 27.74 29.86 11.05
C THR A 504 27.45 28.64 11.93
N SER A 505 26.65 27.68 11.46
CA SER A 505 26.17 26.51 12.23
C SER A 505 27.23 25.61 12.89
N GLN A 506 28.53 25.78 12.60
CA GLN A 506 29.62 25.08 13.31
C GLN A 506 30.25 25.86 14.48
N ALA A 507 30.00 27.17 14.62
CA ALA A 507 30.73 28.05 15.56
C ALA A 507 29.86 28.69 16.67
N LEU A 508 28.54 28.51 16.62
CA LEU A 508 27.58 29.14 17.52
C LEU A 508 27.41 28.34 18.83
N GLY A 509 28.41 28.43 19.71
CA GLY A 509 28.27 28.07 21.11
C GLY A 509 27.51 29.16 21.90
N GLN A 510 28.20 29.84 22.83
CA GLN A 510 27.65 30.85 23.75
C GLN A 510 26.84 32.00 23.09
N THR A 511 26.99 32.24 21.78
CA THR A 511 26.24 33.24 21.01
C THR A 511 24.73 32.94 20.96
N GLY A 512 24.30 31.67 21.06
CA GLY A 512 22.87 31.32 21.11
C GLY A 512 22.14 31.93 22.32
N GLN A 513 22.80 32.05 23.47
CA GLN A 513 22.21 32.68 24.66
C GLN A 513 22.12 34.21 24.53
N ASP A 514 22.97 34.82 23.71
CA ASP A 514 22.92 36.26 23.41
C ASP A 514 21.81 36.57 22.40
N ILE A 515 21.53 35.62 21.50
CA ILE A 515 20.38 35.65 20.57
C ILE A 515 19.07 35.56 21.36
N ASP A 516 18.93 34.57 22.25
CA ASP A 516 17.76 34.46 23.13
C ASP A 516 17.57 35.71 23.99
N ARG A 517 18.66 36.34 24.45
CA ARG A 517 18.58 37.56 25.26
C ARG A 517 18.14 38.78 24.45
N ALA A 518 18.60 38.93 23.22
CA ALA A 518 18.17 40.00 22.32
C ALA A 518 16.69 39.82 21.91
N LEU A 519 16.28 38.59 21.62
CA LEU A 519 14.89 38.26 21.30
C LEU A 519 13.95 38.42 22.51
N ASN A 520 14.39 38.05 23.71
CA ASN A 520 13.64 38.30 24.94
C ASN A 520 13.53 39.80 25.27
N ALA A 521 14.56 40.60 25.02
CA ALA A 521 14.49 42.05 25.20
C ALA A 521 13.53 42.72 24.19
N LEU A 522 13.51 42.23 22.94
CA LEU A 522 12.51 42.65 21.95
C LEU A 522 11.08 42.27 22.40
N TYR A 523 10.92 41.08 22.96
CA TYR A 523 9.65 40.59 23.51
C TYR A 523 9.17 41.40 24.72
N GLU A 524 10.06 41.74 25.66
CA GLU A 524 9.75 42.59 26.81
C GLU A 524 9.36 44.01 26.36
N ALA A 525 10.05 44.57 25.36
CA ALA A 525 9.70 45.87 24.77
C ALA A 525 8.31 45.86 24.10
N LEU A 526 7.96 44.78 23.39
CA LEU A 526 6.65 44.62 22.76
C LEU A 526 5.53 44.33 23.78
N THR A 527 5.84 43.65 24.89
CA THR A 527 4.89 43.43 25.99
C THR A 527 4.61 44.73 26.75
N ALA A 528 5.64 45.54 27.01
CA ALA A 528 5.51 46.85 27.64
C ALA A 528 4.76 47.86 26.75
N LEU A 529 4.98 47.81 25.42
CA LEU A 529 4.19 48.58 24.46
C LEU A 529 2.71 48.22 24.52
N ASN A 530 2.40 46.95 24.77
CA ASN A 530 1.03 46.49 24.94
C ASN A 530 0.41 46.96 26.26
N GLU A 531 1.13 46.89 27.37
CA GLU A 531 0.66 47.43 28.65
C GLU A 531 0.40 48.94 28.56
N ALA A 532 1.29 49.69 27.89
CA ALA A 532 1.09 51.11 27.60
C ALA A 532 -0.12 51.37 26.68
N GLY A 533 -0.37 50.49 25.71
CA GLY A 533 -1.54 50.56 24.81
C GLY A 533 -2.87 50.26 25.52
N ASP A 534 -2.89 49.29 26.43
CA ASP A 534 -4.06 48.96 27.27
C ASP A 534 -4.41 50.13 28.22
N HIS A 535 -3.39 50.76 28.81
CA HIS A 535 -3.57 51.96 29.63
C HIS A 535 -4.08 53.14 28.80
N PHE A 536 -3.46 53.43 27.65
CA PHE A 536 -3.91 54.47 26.73
C PHE A 536 -5.35 54.25 26.26
N SER A 537 -5.75 53.02 25.93
CA SER A 537 -7.12 52.71 25.53
C SER A 537 -8.14 52.92 26.65
N SER A 538 -7.77 52.63 27.90
CA SER A 538 -8.62 52.85 29.08
C SER A 538 -8.79 54.33 29.38
N ASP A 539 -7.70 55.10 29.35
CA ASP A 539 -7.68 56.52 29.69
C ASP A 539 -8.37 57.36 28.59
N LEU A 540 -8.18 56.98 27.32
CA LEU A 540 -8.87 57.55 26.17
C LEU A 540 -10.40 57.34 26.23
N GLN A 541 -10.85 56.22 26.82
CA GLN A 541 -12.28 55.97 27.04
C GLN A 541 -12.86 56.89 28.13
N GLU A 542 -12.13 57.15 29.20
CA GLU A 542 -12.53 58.06 30.29
C GLU A 542 -12.60 59.52 29.80
N ASP A 543 -11.64 59.94 28.98
CA ASP A 543 -11.59 61.28 28.41
C ASP A 543 -12.66 61.53 27.34
N LEU A 544 -12.94 60.55 26.48
CA LEU A 544 -14.04 60.63 25.51
C LEU A 544 -15.42 60.64 26.18
N ASP A 545 -15.60 59.89 27.27
CA ASP A 545 -16.82 59.95 28.09
C ASP A 545 -16.98 61.34 28.76
N ALA A 546 -15.88 61.96 29.19
CA ALA A 546 -15.88 63.32 29.71
C ALA A 546 -16.25 64.35 28.62
N VAL A 547 -15.72 64.23 27.40
CA VAL A 547 -16.07 65.07 26.25
C VAL A 547 -17.56 64.92 25.91
N ASN A 548 -18.08 63.68 25.86
CA ASN A 548 -19.49 63.39 25.61
C ASN A 548 -20.41 64.05 26.67
N GLN A 549 -20.05 63.94 27.95
CA GLN A 549 -20.83 64.55 29.04
C GLN A 549 -20.88 66.09 28.94
N LYS A 550 -19.82 66.74 28.43
CA LYS A 550 -19.79 68.20 28.25
C LYS A 550 -20.46 68.65 26.96
N ALA A 551 -20.36 67.88 25.88
CA ALA A 551 -21.13 68.12 24.66
C ALA A 551 -22.65 68.07 24.94
N ASP A 552 -23.08 67.11 25.76
CA ASP A 552 -24.46 67.02 26.28
C ASP A 552 -24.88 68.25 27.09
N ALA A 553 -23.97 68.82 27.87
CA ALA A 553 -24.23 70.04 28.63
C ALA A 553 -24.31 71.29 27.72
N ILE A 554 -23.50 71.36 26.65
CA ILE A 554 -23.59 72.41 25.62
C ILE A 554 -24.94 72.32 24.89
N ARG A 555 -25.38 71.09 24.56
CA ARG A 555 -26.71 70.83 23.98
C ARG A 555 -27.84 71.37 24.86
N ASP A 556 -27.82 71.05 26.16
CA ASP A 556 -28.88 71.49 27.08
C ASP A 556 -28.87 73.01 27.30
N LEU A 557 -27.68 73.61 27.33
CA LEU A 557 -27.48 75.07 27.40
C LEU A 557 -28.06 75.79 26.18
N LEU A 558 -27.72 75.33 24.98
CA LEU A 558 -28.15 75.92 23.72
C LEU A 558 -29.66 75.77 23.50
N LYS A 559 -30.22 74.59 23.83
CA LYS A 559 -31.67 74.36 23.77
C LYS A 559 -32.44 75.31 24.69
N THR A 560 -31.93 75.52 25.91
CA THR A 560 -32.50 76.48 26.87
C THR A 560 -32.44 77.92 26.35
N TYR A 561 -31.37 78.29 25.66
CA TYR A 561 -31.20 79.61 25.03
C TYR A 561 -32.17 79.82 23.85
N THR A 562 -32.31 78.83 22.96
CA THR A 562 -33.26 78.83 21.84
C THR A 562 -34.70 78.95 22.31
N ASP A 563 -35.08 78.22 23.37
CA ASP A 563 -36.41 78.31 23.99
C ASP A 563 -36.69 79.71 24.60
N THR A 564 -35.65 80.40 25.08
CA THR A 564 -35.76 81.74 25.68
C THR A 564 -35.87 82.85 24.62
N LEU A 565 -35.30 82.63 23.43
CA LEU A 565 -35.33 83.56 22.29
C LEU A 565 -36.58 83.44 21.41
N GLY A 566 -37.30 82.31 21.48
CA GLY A 566 -38.41 81.92 20.61
C GLY A 566 -39.58 82.90 20.48
N ASP A 567 -39.64 83.94 21.31
CA ASP A 567 -40.72 84.93 21.28
C ASP A 567 -40.40 86.22 20.50
N LYS A 568 -39.15 86.50 20.05
CA LYS A 568 -38.78 87.90 19.70
C LYS A 568 -37.97 88.22 18.42
N ALA A 569 -37.47 87.27 17.61
CA ALA A 569 -36.68 87.65 16.40
C ALA A 569 -36.63 86.60 15.24
N GLN A 570 -37.75 86.38 14.53
CA GLN A 570 -37.96 85.24 13.62
C GLN A 570 -36.88 84.96 12.53
N SER A 571 -36.31 85.94 11.83
CA SER A 571 -35.48 85.68 10.63
C SER A 571 -33.99 85.47 10.90
N ALA A 572 -33.44 86.00 12.00
CA ALA A 572 -32.07 85.68 12.41
C ALA A 572 -32.03 84.32 13.12
N LEU A 573 -33.17 83.86 13.64
CA LEU A 573 -33.33 82.59 14.33
C LEU A 573 -33.29 81.40 13.37
N ASP A 574 -33.93 81.46 12.20
CA ASP A 574 -33.92 80.35 11.23
C ASP A 574 -32.49 80.03 10.71
N ASP A 575 -31.67 81.07 10.48
CA ASP A 575 -30.28 80.90 10.03
C ASP A 575 -29.36 80.39 11.15
N ILE A 576 -29.57 80.83 12.40
CA ILE A 576 -28.81 80.34 13.57
C ILE A 576 -29.21 78.90 13.89
N ASP A 577 -30.49 78.55 13.79
CA ASP A 577 -31.01 77.19 14.00
C ASP A 577 -30.45 76.21 12.95
N SER A 578 -30.27 76.66 11.70
CA SER A 578 -29.62 75.87 10.64
C SER A 578 -28.15 75.58 10.94
N GLU A 579 -27.38 76.58 11.41
CA GLU A 579 -25.96 76.38 11.76
C GLU A 579 -25.81 75.55 13.05
N LEU A 580 -26.72 75.70 14.01
CA LEU A 580 -26.76 74.86 15.22
C LEU A 580 -27.13 73.40 14.90
N SER A 581 -28.03 73.17 13.93
CA SER A 581 -28.33 71.84 13.41
C SER A 581 -27.12 71.23 12.71
N ALA A 582 -26.34 72.02 11.97
CA ALA A 582 -25.10 71.56 11.35
C ALA A 582 -24.03 71.17 12.38
N ILE A 583 -23.89 71.93 13.48
CA ILE A 583 -23.03 71.56 14.61
C ILE A 583 -23.53 70.28 15.28
N GLN A 584 -24.85 70.13 15.47
CA GLN A 584 -25.47 68.95 16.06
C GLN A 584 -25.22 67.69 15.23
N ASP A 585 -25.49 67.74 13.92
CA ASP A 585 -25.25 66.62 13.00
C ASP A 585 -23.77 66.22 12.98
N ARG A 586 -22.86 67.21 13.12
CA ARG A 586 -21.41 66.96 13.17
C ARG A 586 -20.99 66.28 14.47
N VAL A 587 -21.49 66.73 15.61
CA VAL A 587 -21.22 66.11 16.93
C VAL A 587 -21.80 64.70 17.01
N ASP A 588 -23.02 64.46 16.54
CA ASP A 588 -23.61 63.12 16.51
C ASP A 588 -22.81 62.16 15.61
N SER A 589 -22.30 62.67 14.48
CA SER A 589 -21.39 61.93 13.59
C SER A 589 -20.04 61.61 14.25
N MET A 590 -19.47 62.55 15.03
CA MET A 590 -18.25 62.32 15.80
C MET A 590 -18.43 61.22 16.84
N THR A 591 -19.55 61.23 17.58
CA THR A 591 -19.83 60.22 18.62
C THR A 591 -20.03 58.82 18.03
N GLN A 592 -20.71 58.71 16.88
CA GLN A 592 -20.85 57.42 16.18
C GLN A 592 -19.52 56.92 15.62
N ALA A 593 -18.71 57.82 15.03
CA ALA A 593 -17.40 57.47 14.50
C ALA A 593 -16.47 56.97 15.63
N ALA A 594 -16.41 57.69 16.76
CA ALA A 594 -15.60 57.31 17.90
C ALA A 594 -15.94 55.92 18.48
N GLY A 595 -17.23 55.58 18.57
CA GLY A 595 -17.65 54.24 19.03
C GLY A 595 -17.25 53.13 18.06
N ALA A 596 -17.42 53.34 16.76
CA ALA A 596 -17.01 52.37 15.73
C ALA A 596 -15.49 52.23 15.63
N ASP A 597 -14.77 53.33 15.80
CA ASP A 597 -13.31 53.37 15.79
C ASP A 597 -12.71 52.64 17.00
N ASN A 598 -13.33 52.75 18.18
CA ASN A 598 -12.93 52.00 19.38
C ASN A 598 -13.08 50.47 19.20
N ASP A 599 -14.23 50.01 18.69
CA ASP A 599 -14.45 48.58 18.40
C ASP A 599 -13.44 48.05 17.37
N ALA A 600 -13.10 48.87 16.37
CA ALA A 600 -12.14 48.54 15.33
C ALA A 600 -10.71 48.47 15.87
N LEU A 601 -10.30 49.40 16.75
CA LEU A 601 -9.00 49.38 17.41
C LEU A 601 -8.87 48.13 18.29
N HIS A 602 -9.88 47.80 19.10
CA HIS A 602 -9.84 46.61 19.96
C HIS A 602 -9.71 45.31 19.14
N ALA A 603 -10.43 45.18 18.03
CA ALA A 603 -10.34 44.01 17.17
C ALA A 603 -8.97 43.88 16.49
N THR A 604 -8.41 44.99 16.02
CA THR A 604 -7.08 45.01 15.41
C THR A 604 -5.99 44.68 16.44
N SER A 605 -6.06 45.25 17.64
CA SER A 605 -5.15 44.93 18.75
C SER A 605 -5.19 43.44 19.09
N GLN A 606 -6.39 42.84 19.20
CA GLN A 606 -6.54 41.42 19.49
C GLN A 606 -5.82 40.52 18.46
N ALA A 607 -5.96 40.86 17.18
CA ALA A 607 -5.35 40.06 16.13
C ALA A 607 -3.82 40.29 16.01
N ILE A 608 -3.30 41.42 16.50
CA ILE A 608 -1.84 41.62 16.63
C ILE A 608 -1.26 40.64 17.66
N PHE A 609 -1.96 40.38 18.76
CA PHE A 609 -1.53 39.37 19.75
C PHE A 609 -1.48 37.95 19.17
N ASP A 610 -2.49 37.57 18.40
CA ASP A 610 -2.55 36.24 17.79
C ASP A 610 -1.35 36.03 16.84
N ASP A 611 -1.02 37.05 16.05
CA ASP A 611 0.14 37.02 15.15
C ASP A 611 1.47 37.02 15.94
N MET A 612 1.57 37.74 17.06
CA MET A 612 2.73 37.71 17.96
C MET A 612 2.95 36.35 18.63
N GLU A 613 1.86 35.67 19.03
CA GLU A 613 1.93 34.31 19.58
C GLU A 613 2.38 33.29 18.51
N ALA A 614 1.93 33.45 17.27
CA ALA A 614 2.39 32.64 16.14
C ALA A 614 3.89 32.86 15.85
N VAL A 615 4.39 34.10 15.95
CA VAL A 615 5.83 34.41 15.87
C VAL A 615 6.58 33.73 17.02
N ARG A 616 6.08 33.80 18.25
CA ARG A 616 6.70 33.17 19.44
C ARG A 616 6.82 31.65 19.29
N GLN A 617 5.78 30.99 18.78
CA GLN A 617 5.78 29.56 18.52
C GLN A 617 6.80 29.18 17.44
N ALA A 618 6.89 29.96 16.36
CA ALA A 618 7.89 29.76 15.32
C ALA A 618 9.33 29.97 15.84
N ILE A 619 9.58 30.98 16.68
CA ILE A 619 10.89 31.21 17.32
C ILE A 619 11.25 30.05 18.25
N SER A 620 10.30 29.56 19.05
CA SER A 620 10.52 28.38 19.91
C SER A 620 10.82 27.11 19.10
N GLY A 621 10.41 27.05 17.83
CA GLY A 621 10.69 25.95 16.90
C GLY A 621 12.12 25.97 16.35
N LEU A 622 12.80 27.14 16.30
CA LEU A 622 14.17 27.26 15.77
C LEU A 622 15.23 26.54 16.60
N GLY A 623 14.98 26.31 17.89
CA GLY A 623 15.92 25.66 18.81
C GLY A 623 15.74 24.15 18.97
N LYS A 624 14.78 23.53 18.26
CA LYS A 624 14.51 22.08 18.36
C LYS A 624 15.29 21.32 17.28
N GLU A 625 15.90 20.19 17.66
CA GLU A 625 16.46 19.26 16.68
C GLU A 625 15.31 18.66 15.85
N PRO A 626 15.43 18.61 14.51
CA PRO A 626 14.39 18.01 13.67
C PRO A 626 14.22 16.52 13.96
N GLU A 627 12.98 16.07 14.08
CA GLU A 627 12.65 14.67 14.39
C GLU A 627 12.36 13.86 13.12
N LEU A 628 12.81 12.60 13.07
CA LEU A 628 12.34 11.59 12.12
C LEU A 628 11.18 10.85 12.76
N THR A 629 9.95 11.09 12.28
CA THR A 629 8.78 10.34 12.73
C THR A 629 8.45 9.25 11.70
N VAL A 630 8.58 7.98 12.08
CA VAL A 630 8.10 6.85 11.27
C VAL A 630 6.63 6.60 11.58
N THR A 631 5.74 6.84 10.61
CA THR A 631 4.30 6.57 10.76
C THR A 631 3.93 5.31 9.98
N ASP A 632 3.42 4.29 10.69
CA ASP A 632 2.82 3.09 10.10
C ASP A 632 1.35 3.36 9.75
N LEU A 633 1.02 3.45 8.46
CA LEU A 633 -0.35 3.71 7.98
C LEU A 633 -1.09 2.41 7.69
N THR A 634 -1.35 1.59 8.72
CA THR A 634 -2.03 0.30 8.53
C THR A 634 -3.57 0.40 8.43
N ASP A 635 -4.17 1.48 8.92
CA ASP A 635 -5.62 1.55 9.17
C ASP A 635 -6.47 2.21 8.05
N GLU A 636 -5.88 2.90 7.05
CA GLU A 636 -6.61 3.68 6.03
C GLU A 636 -6.07 3.55 4.58
N ILE A 637 -5.60 2.38 4.15
CA ILE A 637 -5.03 2.20 2.79
C ILE A 637 -5.95 1.34 1.93
N ASP A 638 -6.54 1.89 0.86
CA ASP A 638 -7.29 1.09 -0.11
C ASP A 638 -6.66 1.02 -1.51
N GLN A 639 -5.69 1.89 -1.80
CA GLN A 639 -5.03 2.02 -3.11
C GLN A 639 -3.60 2.58 -2.95
N GLY A 640 -2.76 2.41 -3.98
CA GLY A 640 -1.43 2.99 -4.05
C GLY A 640 -0.30 2.03 -3.66
N PRO A 641 0.95 2.53 -3.63
CA PRO A 641 2.13 1.68 -3.41
C PRO A 641 2.19 1.13 -1.99
N GLY A 642 2.85 -0.02 -1.82
CA GLY A 642 2.91 -0.72 -0.55
C GLY A 642 1.64 -1.53 -0.24
N LEU A 643 0.95 -2.05 -1.26
CA LEU A 643 -0.33 -2.77 -1.11
C LEU A 643 -0.41 -4.05 -1.94
N VAL A 644 -0.84 -5.15 -1.31
CA VAL A 644 -1.30 -6.38 -1.95
C VAL A 644 -2.75 -6.61 -1.51
N LYS A 645 -3.73 -6.49 -2.42
CA LYS A 645 -5.16 -6.47 -2.06
C LYS A 645 -6.03 -7.38 -2.92
N GLY A 646 -6.95 -8.14 -2.31
CA GLY A 646 -7.98 -8.87 -3.05
C GLY A 646 -7.43 -9.99 -3.92
N CYS A 647 -6.22 -10.48 -3.62
CA CYS A 647 -5.53 -11.48 -4.44
C CYS A 647 -5.87 -12.91 -3.98
N THR A 648 -5.86 -13.84 -4.92
CA THR A 648 -6.16 -15.25 -4.65
C THR A 648 -5.04 -16.16 -5.16
N ALA A 649 -4.53 -17.04 -4.32
CA ALA A 649 -3.57 -18.05 -4.76
C ALA A 649 -4.11 -19.44 -4.42
N SER A 650 -4.01 -20.34 -5.40
CA SER A 650 -4.34 -21.74 -5.24
C SER A 650 -3.25 -22.62 -5.83
N GLY A 651 -2.97 -23.75 -5.19
CA GLY A 651 -1.92 -24.68 -5.59
C GLY A 651 -0.75 -24.73 -4.61
N THR A 652 0.31 -25.42 -5.00
CA THR A 652 1.46 -25.70 -4.12
C THR A 652 2.49 -24.58 -4.16
N VAL A 653 2.91 -24.10 -2.99
CA VAL A 653 4.01 -23.15 -2.81
C VAL A 653 5.12 -23.83 -2.02
N GLN A 654 6.30 -23.99 -2.63
CA GLN A 654 7.41 -24.76 -2.05
C GLN A 654 8.70 -23.95 -2.01
N GLY A 655 9.37 -23.95 -0.87
CA GLY A 655 10.69 -23.32 -0.71
C GLY A 655 11.51 -23.85 0.45
N ASP A 656 12.74 -23.37 0.61
CA ASP A 656 13.58 -23.74 1.75
C ASP A 656 13.25 -22.91 2.99
N THR A 657 13.06 -21.59 2.83
CA THR A 657 12.85 -20.65 3.94
C THR A 657 11.97 -19.48 3.49
N ASN A 658 11.15 -18.95 4.41
CA ASN A 658 10.23 -17.82 4.19
C ASN A 658 9.24 -18.11 3.04
N VAL A 659 8.33 -19.05 3.28
CA VAL A 659 7.35 -19.47 2.27
C VAL A 659 5.96 -19.11 2.75
N GLY A 660 5.22 -18.38 1.91
CA GLY A 660 3.85 -17.97 2.20
C GLY A 660 2.88 -18.32 1.08
N GLY A 661 1.64 -18.66 1.41
CA GLY A 661 0.64 -18.89 0.38
C GLY A 661 0.31 -17.64 -0.47
N ILE A 662 0.49 -16.43 0.07
CA ILE A 662 0.34 -15.15 -0.66
C ILE A 662 1.69 -14.44 -0.80
N VAL A 663 2.38 -14.18 0.31
CA VAL A 663 3.65 -13.44 0.35
C VAL A 663 4.74 -14.28 1.02
N GLY A 664 5.90 -14.45 0.39
CA GLY A 664 7.02 -15.17 1.01
C GLY A 664 7.58 -14.42 2.22
N THR A 665 8.10 -13.20 1.98
CA THR A 665 8.59 -12.31 3.03
C THR A 665 8.09 -10.87 2.86
N VAL A 666 7.82 -10.17 3.96
CA VAL A 666 7.63 -8.71 4.00
C VAL A 666 8.83 -8.10 4.72
N SER A 667 9.77 -7.52 3.99
CA SER A 667 11.01 -6.96 4.55
C SER A 667 11.71 -6.01 3.56
N THR A 668 12.37 -4.98 4.09
CA THR A 668 13.35 -4.19 3.34
C THR A 668 14.56 -5.07 2.99
N GLU A 669 15.13 -4.91 1.80
CA GLU A 669 16.31 -5.70 1.42
C GLU A 669 17.54 -5.20 2.21
N LEU A 670 18.04 -6.04 3.13
CA LEU A 670 19.27 -5.93 3.94
C LEU A 670 19.36 -4.79 4.97
N GLY A 671 18.90 -5.15 6.18
CA GLY A 671 19.24 -4.59 7.48
C GLY A 671 18.15 -5.04 8.45
N ASP A 672 18.47 -5.84 9.48
CA ASP A 672 17.52 -6.43 10.47
C ASP A 672 16.74 -5.38 11.30
N ASP A 673 16.79 -4.12 10.90
CA ASP A 673 16.19 -3.00 11.56
C ASP A 673 15.77 -1.95 10.50
N PRO A 674 14.45 -1.78 10.27
CA PRO A 674 13.96 -0.68 9.46
C PRO A 674 14.44 0.68 10.00
N GLU A 675 14.71 0.83 11.30
CA GLU A 675 15.31 2.05 11.87
C GLU A 675 16.80 2.19 11.55
N ALA A 676 17.58 1.10 11.49
CA ALA A 676 18.99 1.15 11.08
C ALA A 676 19.17 1.44 9.58
N THR A 677 18.16 1.14 8.76
CA THR A 677 18.15 1.55 7.33
C THR A 677 17.86 3.06 7.20
N PHE A 678 17.30 3.68 8.25
CA PHE A 678 17.22 5.13 8.43
C PHE A 678 18.38 5.69 9.26
N ASP A 679 19.53 5.01 9.33
CA ASP A 679 20.76 5.63 9.77
C ASP A 679 21.22 6.62 8.69
N LEU A 680 20.59 7.79 8.69
CA LEU A 680 21.09 9.05 8.14
C LEU A 680 22.30 9.51 8.98
N GLY A 681 23.18 8.58 9.35
CA GLY A 681 24.45 8.80 10.02
C GLY A 681 25.35 9.60 9.08
N ASP A 682 25.16 10.92 9.13
CA ASP A 682 25.83 12.05 8.47
C ASP A 682 24.89 12.97 7.64
N LEU A 683 23.61 12.64 7.48
CA LEU A 683 22.63 13.53 6.85
C LEU A 683 21.90 14.36 7.91
N LYS A 684 22.44 15.56 8.16
CA LYS A 684 21.82 16.58 9.00
C LYS A 684 20.43 16.93 8.45
N LEU A 685 19.39 16.48 9.15
CA LEU A 685 18.02 16.88 8.88
C LEU A 685 17.90 18.41 9.06
N MET A 686 17.36 19.10 8.06
CA MET A 686 17.14 20.55 8.06
C MET A 686 15.68 20.92 8.38
N SER A 687 14.80 19.92 8.48
CA SER A 687 13.38 20.00 8.79
C SER A 687 12.89 18.67 9.34
N ASP A 688 11.76 18.64 10.05
CA ASP A 688 11.15 17.37 10.47
C ASP A 688 10.91 16.49 9.24
N VAL A 689 11.23 15.21 9.35
CA VAL A 689 11.05 14.22 8.29
C VAL A 689 10.03 13.20 8.76
N TYR A 690 8.94 13.07 8.00
CA TYR A 690 7.95 12.03 8.22
C TYR A 690 8.23 10.90 7.23
N ALA A 691 8.73 9.76 7.74
CA ALA A 691 8.86 8.55 6.96
C ALA A 691 7.58 7.73 7.12
N THR A 692 6.80 7.62 6.05
CA THR A 692 5.63 6.74 6.05
C THR A 692 6.04 5.41 5.46
N LEU A 693 5.98 4.33 6.26
CA LEU A 693 6.23 2.97 5.80
C LEU A 693 4.89 2.29 5.50
N ARG A 694 4.77 1.70 4.30
CA ARG A 694 3.53 1.05 3.84
C ARG A 694 3.82 -0.36 3.34
N ALA A 695 3.30 -1.35 4.06
CA ALA A 695 3.26 -2.74 3.62
C ALA A 695 1.99 -3.41 4.15
N VAL A 696 0.96 -3.50 3.32
CA VAL A 696 -0.33 -4.07 3.72
C VAL A 696 -0.73 -5.21 2.79
N VAL A 697 -0.98 -6.38 3.36
CA VAL A 697 -1.63 -7.52 2.68
C VAL A 697 -3.07 -7.56 3.15
N ARG A 698 -4.03 -7.26 2.26
CA ARG A 698 -5.45 -7.10 2.61
C ARG A 698 -6.36 -7.96 1.74
N ASP A 699 -7.44 -8.49 2.30
CA ASP A 699 -8.51 -9.19 1.55
C ASP A 699 -7.97 -10.32 0.65
N CYS A 700 -6.84 -10.92 1.01
CA CYS A 700 -6.20 -11.95 0.21
C CYS A 700 -6.60 -13.35 0.70
N ARG A 701 -6.70 -14.30 -0.23
CA ARG A 701 -7.09 -15.67 0.08
C ARG A 701 -6.13 -16.70 -0.52
N PHE A 702 -5.67 -17.60 0.31
CA PHE A 702 -4.91 -18.77 -0.10
C PHE A 702 -5.73 -20.06 0.06
N ASP A 703 -5.67 -20.94 -0.94
CA ASP A 703 -6.35 -22.24 -0.98
C ASP A 703 -5.42 -23.30 -1.59
N GLY A 704 -4.61 -23.96 -0.77
CA GLY A 704 -3.58 -24.89 -1.26
C GLY A 704 -2.60 -25.36 -0.19
N ASP A 705 -1.42 -25.80 -0.65
CA ASP A 705 -0.40 -26.44 0.19
C ASP A 705 0.88 -25.59 0.22
N VAL A 706 1.37 -25.31 1.43
CA VAL A 706 2.66 -24.64 1.65
C VAL A 706 3.64 -25.65 2.23
N THR A 707 4.77 -25.89 1.55
CA THR A 707 5.82 -26.81 2.01
C THR A 707 7.15 -26.08 2.16
N VAL A 708 7.71 -26.14 3.36
CA VAL A 708 8.93 -25.43 3.74
C VAL A 708 9.96 -26.42 4.27
N LYS A 709 11.14 -26.46 3.66
CA LYS A 709 12.19 -27.38 4.08
C LYS A 709 12.79 -27.03 5.46
N ASN A 710 13.00 -25.74 5.71
CA ASN A 710 13.58 -25.23 6.95
C ASN A 710 12.49 -24.55 7.78
N GLU A 711 12.47 -23.22 7.87
CA GLU A 711 11.66 -22.45 8.81
C GLU A 711 10.80 -21.39 8.12
N CYS A 712 9.84 -20.85 8.88
CA CYS A 712 8.92 -19.76 8.49
C CYS A 712 8.01 -20.14 7.32
N GLY A 713 6.99 -20.95 7.61
CA GLY A 713 5.89 -21.28 6.70
C GLY A 713 4.57 -20.68 7.15
N GLY A 714 3.82 -20.06 6.24
CA GLY A 714 2.48 -19.58 6.55
C GLY A 714 1.49 -19.62 5.39
N GLY A 715 0.20 -19.78 5.69
CA GLY A 715 -0.83 -19.80 4.65
C GLY A 715 -1.02 -18.46 3.92
N VAL A 716 -0.68 -17.33 4.54
CA VAL A 716 -0.65 -16.01 3.89
C VAL A 716 0.78 -15.52 3.77
N ALA A 717 1.52 -15.44 4.87
CA ALA A 717 2.88 -14.92 4.90
C ALA A 717 3.88 -15.91 5.52
N GLY A 718 5.05 -16.10 4.90
CA GLY A 718 6.12 -16.86 5.54
C GLY A 718 6.72 -16.09 6.71
N ARG A 719 7.33 -14.94 6.40
CA ARG A 719 7.95 -14.03 7.37
C ARG A 719 7.49 -12.59 7.14
N CYS A 720 7.06 -11.89 8.19
CA CYS A 720 6.60 -10.50 8.09
C CYS A 720 7.33 -9.63 9.11
N GLU A 721 8.33 -8.86 8.68
CA GLU A 721 9.13 -8.01 9.58
C GLU A 721 8.49 -6.65 9.86
N ALA A 722 7.61 -6.18 8.98
CA ALA A 722 6.88 -4.92 9.11
C ALA A 722 5.54 -4.97 8.39
N GLY A 723 4.63 -4.05 8.73
CA GLY A 723 3.32 -3.91 8.07
C GLY A 723 2.18 -4.66 8.75
N ALA A 724 1.11 -4.94 7.99
CA ALA A 724 -0.05 -5.68 8.49
C ALA A 724 -0.63 -6.67 7.49
N ILE A 725 -1.18 -7.75 8.04
CA ILE A 725 -2.01 -8.73 7.34
C ILE A 725 -3.44 -8.56 7.86
N VAL A 726 -4.36 -8.18 6.97
CA VAL A 726 -5.69 -7.69 7.34
C VAL A 726 -6.75 -8.38 6.50
N ASP A 727 -7.82 -8.88 7.12
CA ASP A 727 -8.96 -9.48 6.42
C ASP A 727 -8.56 -10.62 5.44
N CYS A 728 -7.46 -11.32 5.74
CA CYS A 728 -6.94 -12.41 4.90
C CYS A 728 -7.42 -13.78 5.38
N ALA A 729 -7.52 -14.73 4.46
CA ALA A 729 -7.91 -16.10 4.76
C ALA A 729 -6.96 -17.13 4.15
N ALA A 730 -6.73 -18.24 4.86
CA ALA A 730 -5.96 -19.37 4.36
C ALA A 730 -6.67 -20.70 4.64
N GLN A 731 -6.71 -21.56 3.63
CA GLN A 731 -7.21 -22.93 3.73
C GLN A 731 -6.23 -23.90 3.08
N GLY A 732 -6.06 -25.08 3.69
CA GLY A 732 -5.22 -26.16 3.17
C GLY A 732 -4.16 -26.60 4.16
N THR A 733 -2.93 -26.84 3.71
CA THR A 733 -1.85 -27.37 4.55
C THR A 733 -0.66 -26.41 4.64
N VAL A 734 -0.01 -26.37 5.80
CA VAL A 734 1.27 -25.69 6.00
C VAL A 734 2.22 -26.65 6.70
N GLU A 735 3.25 -27.09 6.00
CA GLU A 735 4.24 -28.04 6.49
C GLU A 735 5.63 -27.38 6.54
N THR A 736 6.26 -27.38 7.71
CA THR A 736 7.63 -26.88 7.90
C THR A 736 8.54 -27.97 8.43
N GLY A 737 9.74 -28.10 7.87
CA GLY A 737 10.76 -29.03 8.40
C GLY A 737 11.42 -28.58 9.70
N GLY A 738 11.24 -27.31 10.07
CA GLY A 738 11.75 -26.66 11.28
C GLY A 738 10.69 -25.79 11.95
N ASP A 739 11.13 -24.64 12.46
CA ASP A 739 10.33 -23.78 13.33
C ASP A 739 9.44 -22.76 12.57
N TYR A 740 8.50 -22.15 13.30
CA TYR A 740 7.63 -21.06 12.87
C TYR A 740 6.66 -21.47 11.76
N CYS A 741 5.65 -22.26 12.14
CA CYS A 741 4.57 -22.70 11.25
C CYS A 741 3.25 -22.04 11.67
N GLY A 742 2.63 -21.31 10.75
CA GLY A 742 1.43 -20.53 11.00
C GLY A 742 0.31 -20.76 9.99
N GLY A 743 -0.95 -20.79 10.43
CA GLY A 743 -2.07 -20.82 9.47
C GLY A 743 -2.18 -19.54 8.64
N ILE A 744 -1.88 -18.37 9.21
CA ILE A 744 -1.78 -17.10 8.48
C ILE A 744 -0.32 -16.70 8.26
N ALA A 745 0.48 -16.62 9.32
CA ALA A 745 1.86 -16.14 9.25
C ALA A 745 2.83 -17.07 9.98
N GLY A 746 3.92 -17.52 9.35
CA GLY A 746 4.94 -18.30 10.08
C GLY A 746 5.53 -17.50 11.25
N ARG A 747 6.11 -16.34 10.92
CA ARG A 747 6.59 -15.36 11.89
C ARG A 747 6.18 -13.94 11.50
N THR A 748 5.69 -13.15 12.44
CA THR A 748 5.32 -11.75 12.21
C THR A 748 5.69 -10.82 13.36
N LYS A 749 6.37 -9.71 13.04
CA LYS A 749 6.48 -8.50 13.87
C LYS A 749 5.41 -7.45 13.53
N GLY A 750 4.71 -7.64 12.42
CA GLY A 750 3.56 -6.82 12.04
C GLY A 750 2.27 -7.20 12.77
N LYS A 751 1.20 -6.46 12.47
CA LYS A 751 -0.15 -6.74 12.99
C LYS A 751 -0.85 -7.80 12.14
N VAL A 752 -1.57 -8.71 12.78
CA VAL A 752 -2.52 -9.63 12.10
C VAL A 752 -3.92 -9.34 12.61
N ILE A 753 -4.81 -8.91 11.71
CA ILE A 753 -6.11 -8.33 12.06
C ILE A 753 -7.21 -9.01 11.26
N ARG A 754 -8.24 -9.53 11.95
CA ARG A 754 -9.45 -10.10 11.32
C ARG A 754 -9.17 -11.18 10.27
N CYS A 755 -8.13 -11.98 10.49
CA CYS A 755 -7.75 -13.05 9.58
C CYS A 755 -8.36 -14.40 9.97
N ALA A 756 -8.55 -15.28 8.99
CA ALA A 756 -9.19 -16.58 9.17
C ALA A 756 -8.34 -17.76 8.66
N ALA A 757 -8.08 -18.77 9.49
CA ALA A 757 -7.31 -19.95 9.09
C ALA A 757 -8.10 -21.25 9.25
N LEU A 758 -8.20 -22.01 8.17
CA LEU A 758 -8.66 -23.40 8.12
C LEU A 758 -7.52 -24.27 7.60
N THR A 759 -6.51 -24.46 8.44
CA THR A 759 -5.25 -25.08 8.03
C THR A 759 -4.86 -26.27 8.89
N ASP A 760 -4.32 -27.30 8.25
CA ASP A 760 -3.57 -28.36 8.93
C ASP A 760 -2.09 -27.95 8.97
N LEU A 761 -1.52 -27.93 10.17
CA LEU A 761 -0.16 -27.46 10.44
C LEU A 761 0.72 -28.62 10.85
N THR A 762 1.88 -28.76 10.21
CA THR A 762 2.93 -29.70 10.60
C THR A 762 4.24 -28.95 10.75
N GLY A 763 4.95 -29.14 11.87
CA GLY A 763 6.19 -28.41 12.13
C GLY A 763 6.92 -28.89 13.37
N GLN A 764 8.08 -28.29 13.66
CA GLN A 764 8.82 -28.54 14.90
C GLN A 764 8.30 -27.63 16.02
N SER A 765 8.93 -26.48 16.31
CA SER A 765 8.47 -25.59 17.38
C SER A 765 7.80 -24.33 16.84
N TRP A 766 7.03 -23.63 17.69
CA TRP A 766 6.24 -22.43 17.34
C TRP A 766 5.19 -22.70 16.26
N LEU A 767 4.17 -23.50 16.59
CA LEU A 767 3.00 -23.77 15.75
C LEU A 767 1.82 -22.93 16.21
N GLY A 768 1.21 -22.20 15.28
CA GLY A 768 0.09 -21.30 15.59
C GLY A 768 -0.99 -21.26 14.52
N GLY A 769 -2.26 -21.34 14.91
CA GLY A 769 -3.33 -21.24 13.90
C GLY A 769 -3.39 -19.91 13.17
N VAL A 770 -3.03 -18.80 13.83
CA VAL A 770 -2.77 -17.51 13.17
C VAL A 770 -1.28 -17.38 12.90
N ALA A 771 -0.46 -17.42 13.95
CA ALA A 771 0.97 -17.20 13.81
C ALA A 771 1.83 -18.14 14.66
N GLY A 772 2.89 -18.70 14.08
CA GLY A 772 3.86 -19.47 14.86
C GLY A 772 4.48 -18.61 15.97
N LEU A 773 5.09 -17.49 15.57
CA LEU A 773 5.48 -16.38 16.46
C LEU A 773 4.86 -15.08 15.96
N GLY A 774 3.99 -14.46 16.76
CA GLY A 774 3.33 -13.20 16.42
C GLY A 774 3.63 -12.05 17.38
N GLN A 775 3.43 -10.82 16.94
CA GLN A 775 3.48 -9.63 17.79
C GLN A 775 2.06 -9.23 18.20
N ASP A 776 1.34 -8.49 17.35
CA ASP A 776 -0.03 -8.06 17.61
C ASP A 776 -1.03 -8.89 16.80
N ILE A 777 -1.97 -9.56 17.49
CA ILE A 777 -2.98 -10.42 16.86
C ILE A 777 -4.37 -10.02 17.37
N THR A 778 -5.22 -9.55 16.46
CA THR A 778 -6.54 -9.01 16.80
C THR A 778 -7.65 -9.63 15.97
N ASP A 779 -8.74 -10.02 16.63
CA ASP A 779 -9.98 -10.49 16.01
C ASP A 779 -9.83 -11.62 14.97
N CYS A 780 -8.81 -12.46 15.13
CA CYS A 780 -8.58 -13.58 14.22
C CYS A 780 -9.44 -14.81 14.58
N ARG A 781 -9.72 -15.65 13.58
CA ARG A 781 -10.57 -16.84 13.65
C ARG A 781 -9.82 -18.06 13.15
N THR A 782 -9.75 -19.13 13.92
CA THR A 782 -8.99 -20.31 13.49
C THR A 782 -9.72 -21.62 13.75
N MET A 783 -9.56 -22.53 12.80
CA MET A 783 -10.00 -23.92 12.85
C MET A 783 -8.85 -24.78 12.35
N VAL A 784 -7.92 -25.10 13.26
CA VAL A 784 -6.63 -25.70 12.89
C VAL A 784 -6.39 -27.02 13.59
N ARG A 785 -5.62 -27.88 12.95
CA ARG A 785 -5.00 -29.05 13.57
C ARG A 785 -3.50 -28.86 13.52
N ALA A 786 -2.80 -29.18 14.59
CA ALA A 786 -1.36 -29.09 14.65
C ALA A 786 -0.79 -30.48 14.95
N ASP A 787 0.19 -30.89 14.16
CA ASP A 787 1.02 -32.06 14.39
C ASP A 787 2.47 -31.61 14.62
N SER A 788 2.92 -31.73 15.86
CA SER A 788 4.26 -31.31 16.29
C SER A 788 4.67 -32.05 17.57
N ASP A 789 5.95 -32.43 17.63
CA ASP A 789 6.63 -32.92 18.83
C ASP A 789 7.50 -31.86 19.51
N GLY A 790 7.48 -30.62 19.02
CA GLY A 790 8.25 -29.48 19.52
C GLY A 790 7.53 -28.62 20.56
N GLU A 791 8.14 -27.49 20.92
CA GLU A 791 7.64 -26.56 21.94
C GLU A 791 6.76 -25.44 21.32
N TYR A 792 5.95 -24.77 22.15
CA TYR A 792 5.12 -23.62 21.76
C TYR A 792 4.08 -23.93 20.68
N GLN A 793 2.95 -24.51 21.10
CA GLN A 793 1.84 -24.87 20.20
C GLN A 793 0.55 -24.19 20.62
N GLY A 794 -0.18 -23.59 19.68
CA GLY A 794 -1.48 -23.01 19.99
C GLY A 794 -2.42 -22.81 18.78
N ALA A 795 -3.72 -22.87 19.05
CA ALA A 795 -4.75 -22.69 18.03
C ALA A 795 -4.83 -21.25 17.51
N ILE A 796 -4.33 -20.26 18.25
CA ILE A 796 -4.14 -18.88 17.79
C ILE A 796 -2.67 -18.60 17.50
N ALA A 797 -1.78 -18.88 18.45
CA ALA A 797 -0.36 -18.70 18.24
C ALA A 797 0.46 -19.70 19.04
N GLY A 798 1.64 -20.06 18.52
CA GLY A 798 2.62 -20.81 19.31
C GLY A 798 3.15 -19.94 20.44
N GLN A 799 3.59 -18.75 20.09
CA GLN A 799 3.96 -17.69 21.03
C GLN A 799 3.54 -16.32 20.48
N ALA A 800 3.26 -15.38 21.36
CA ALA A 800 3.07 -13.99 20.98
C ALA A 800 3.74 -13.01 21.95
N GLU A 801 4.37 -11.96 21.41
CA GLU A 801 5.17 -10.98 22.15
C GLU A 801 4.44 -9.64 22.37
N GLY A 802 3.39 -9.37 21.60
CA GLY A 802 2.61 -8.13 21.66
C GLY A 802 1.20 -8.33 22.22
N THR A 803 0.25 -7.55 21.69
CA THR A 803 -1.13 -7.52 22.18
C THR A 803 -1.99 -8.56 21.47
N LEU A 804 -2.70 -9.38 22.26
CA LEU A 804 -3.69 -10.33 21.76
C LEU A 804 -5.06 -9.92 22.25
N THR A 805 -6.01 -9.70 21.33
CA THR A 805 -7.37 -9.28 21.71
C THR A 805 -8.40 -9.83 20.73
N GLY A 806 -9.51 -10.35 21.25
CA GLY A 806 -10.65 -10.74 20.42
C GLY A 806 -10.45 -12.01 19.58
N ASN A 807 -9.32 -12.73 19.72
CA ASN A 807 -9.07 -13.93 18.93
C ASN A 807 -9.88 -15.12 19.45
N ARG A 808 -10.42 -15.92 18.51
CA ARG A 808 -11.29 -17.06 18.79
C ARG A 808 -10.90 -18.24 17.92
N TYR A 809 -10.99 -19.44 18.47
CA TYR A 809 -10.73 -20.66 17.74
C TYR A 809 -11.79 -21.72 18.04
N LEU A 810 -11.96 -22.67 17.13
CA LEU A 810 -12.79 -23.84 17.36
C LEU A 810 -12.05 -24.78 18.34
N MET A 811 -12.59 -24.94 19.55
CA MET A 811 -11.97 -25.76 20.59
C MET A 811 -12.10 -27.25 20.25
N GLU A 812 -11.02 -27.82 19.76
CA GLU A 812 -10.83 -29.26 19.57
C GLU A 812 -9.76 -29.76 20.55
N ASP A 813 -8.62 -30.22 20.05
CA ASP A 813 -7.55 -30.80 20.88
C ASP A 813 -6.46 -29.78 21.29
N LEU A 814 -6.37 -28.64 20.58
CA LEU A 814 -5.33 -27.63 20.76
C LEU A 814 -5.88 -26.38 21.47
N ALA A 815 -5.21 -25.93 22.53
CA ALA A 815 -5.56 -24.71 23.24
C ALA A 815 -4.99 -23.45 22.57
N GLY A 816 -5.47 -22.25 22.94
CA GLY A 816 -5.26 -21.01 22.18
C GLY A 816 -3.81 -20.53 22.04
N LEU A 817 -3.03 -20.53 23.12
CA LEU A 817 -1.67 -19.97 23.16
C LEU A 817 -0.78 -20.84 24.06
N ASP A 818 0.27 -21.44 23.49
CA ASP A 818 1.21 -22.32 24.19
C ASP A 818 0.52 -23.34 25.12
N GLY A 819 -0.48 -24.04 24.59
CA GLY A 819 -1.26 -25.03 25.35
C GLY A 819 -2.22 -24.47 26.42
N VAL A 820 -2.44 -23.15 26.46
CA VAL A 820 -3.34 -22.48 27.43
C VAL A 820 -4.48 -21.73 26.72
N ASP A 821 -5.69 -21.90 27.22
CA ASP A 821 -6.87 -21.12 26.83
C ASP A 821 -6.97 -19.84 27.66
N TYR A 822 -7.05 -18.68 27.00
CA TYR A 822 -7.15 -17.39 27.66
C TYR A 822 -8.41 -16.64 27.23
N ALA A 823 -9.30 -16.42 28.20
CA ALA A 823 -10.55 -15.70 27.96
C ALA A 823 -10.31 -14.33 27.29
N GLN A 824 -11.11 -14.01 26.29
CA GLN A 824 -11.04 -12.78 25.48
C GLN A 824 -9.79 -12.56 24.63
N THR A 825 -8.64 -13.17 24.91
CA THR A 825 -7.39 -12.98 24.15
C THR A 825 -7.15 -14.07 23.12
N ALA A 826 -7.24 -15.34 23.55
CA ALA A 826 -7.11 -16.54 22.73
C ALA A 826 -8.05 -17.61 23.30
N GLN A 827 -9.33 -17.45 22.99
CA GLN A 827 -10.42 -18.20 23.63
C GLN A 827 -11.04 -19.21 22.67
N GLY A 828 -11.09 -20.47 23.09
CA GLY A 828 -11.74 -21.53 22.35
C GLY A 828 -13.26 -21.53 22.58
N LEU A 829 -13.99 -21.87 21.53
CA LEU A 829 -15.46 -21.96 21.53
C LEU A 829 -15.90 -23.30 20.96
N ASP A 830 -17.13 -23.73 21.29
CA ASP A 830 -17.78 -24.81 20.56
C ASP A 830 -18.21 -24.35 19.15
N PHE A 831 -18.57 -25.30 18.29
CA PHE A 831 -18.93 -25.01 16.90
C PHE A 831 -20.14 -24.09 16.78
N ASP A 832 -21.16 -24.27 17.64
CA ASP A 832 -22.37 -23.45 17.62
C ASP A 832 -22.05 -21.98 17.91
N ALA A 833 -21.22 -21.68 18.90
CA ALA A 833 -20.81 -20.31 19.19
C ALA A 833 -19.79 -19.77 18.17
N PHE A 834 -18.86 -20.62 17.71
CA PHE A 834 -17.83 -20.24 16.75
C PHE A 834 -18.43 -19.88 15.38
N SER A 835 -19.36 -20.67 14.87
CA SER A 835 -20.01 -20.48 13.56
C SER A 835 -20.83 -19.19 13.44
N GLN A 836 -21.14 -18.52 14.55
CA GLN A 836 -21.87 -17.24 14.59
C GLN A 836 -20.95 -16.01 14.63
N LEU A 837 -19.63 -16.21 14.67
CA LEU A 837 -18.67 -15.10 14.71
C LEU A 837 -18.51 -14.43 13.35
N ASP A 838 -18.27 -13.11 13.39
CA ASP A 838 -17.79 -12.37 12.23
C ASP A 838 -16.35 -12.79 11.84
N TYR A 839 -15.99 -12.48 10.59
CA TYR A 839 -14.69 -12.74 9.99
C TYR A 839 -14.36 -14.23 9.75
N ILE A 840 -15.38 -15.08 9.65
CA ILE A 840 -15.23 -16.47 9.19
C ILE A 840 -15.74 -16.55 7.74
N PRO A 841 -14.90 -16.98 6.78
CA PRO A 841 -15.36 -17.29 5.43
C PRO A 841 -16.50 -18.32 5.45
N ALA A 842 -17.60 -18.07 4.74
CA ALA A 842 -18.79 -18.92 4.82
C ALA A 842 -18.54 -20.38 4.42
N ASP A 843 -17.59 -20.59 3.51
CA ASP A 843 -17.18 -21.91 3.03
C ASP A 843 -16.31 -22.68 4.04
N PHE A 844 -15.70 -22.02 5.04
CA PHE A 844 -15.05 -22.72 6.15
C PHE A 844 -16.04 -23.46 7.05
N LEU A 845 -17.32 -23.10 6.98
CA LEU A 845 -18.41 -23.73 7.74
C LEU A 845 -19.16 -24.79 6.92
N THR A 846 -18.72 -25.05 5.69
CA THR A 846 -19.31 -26.08 4.81
C THR A 846 -18.40 -27.29 4.75
N PHE A 847 -18.96 -28.47 5.03
CA PHE A 847 -18.20 -29.71 5.10
C PHE A 847 -18.68 -30.74 4.09
N SER A 848 -17.73 -31.32 3.34
CA SER A 848 -18.01 -32.37 2.37
C SER A 848 -16.84 -33.33 2.16
N TYR A 849 -17.15 -34.58 1.82
CA TYR A 849 -16.19 -35.55 1.31
C TYR A 849 -16.30 -35.63 -0.20
N ARG A 850 -15.20 -35.29 -0.87
CA ARG A 850 -15.09 -35.29 -2.33
C ARG A 850 -14.29 -36.50 -2.78
N PHE A 851 -14.88 -37.33 -3.62
CA PHE A 851 -14.26 -38.54 -4.16
C PHE A 851 -13.76 -38.25 -5.57
N GLU A 852 -12.46 -38.45 -5.82
CA GLU A 852 -11.81 -38.09 -7.08
C GLU A 852 -11.14 -39.27 -7.77
N VAL A 853 -11.31 -39.33 -9.09
CA VAL A 853 -10.74 -40.36 -9.97
C VAL A 853 -10.02 -39.64 -11.10
N ASN A 854 -8.71 -39.82 -11.22
CA ASN A 854 -7.87 -39.09 -12.18
C ASN A 854 -8.06 -37.57 -12.11
N GLY A 855 -8.23 -37.02 -10.90
CA GLY A 855 -8.46 -35.58 -10.67
C GLY A 855 -9.87 -35.09 -11.06
N GLN A 856 -10.80 -35.98 -11.39
CA GLN A 856 -12.21 -35.63 -11.59
C GLN A 856 -13.06 -36.08 -10.41
N THR A 857 -13.88 -35.16 -9.90
CA THR A 857 -14.86 -35.47 -8.85
C THR A 857 -15.96 -36.39 -9.37
N VAL A 858 -16.09 -37.57 -8.77
CA VAL A 858 -17.13 -38.56 -9.09
C VAL A 858 -18.30 -38.54 -8.12
N ALA A 859 -18.08 -38.09 -6.89
CA ALA A 859 -19.12 -37.85 -5.90
C ALA A 859 -18.68 -36.81 -4.89
N GLU A 860 -19.64 -36.07 -4.34
CA GLU A 860 -19.43 -35.17 -3.22
C GLU A 860 -20.55 -35.39 -2.20
N ILE A 861 -20.18 -35.74 -0.98
CA ILE A 861 -21.11 -36.07 0.10
C ILE A 861 -21.03 -34.97 1.15
N PRO A 862 -22.01 -34.05 1.23
CA PRO A 862 -22.04 -33.02 2.27
C PRO A 862 -22.49 -33.61 3.61
N PHE A 863 -22.00 -33.05 4.71
CA PHE A 863 -22.39 -33.42 6.07
C PHE A 863 -22.36 -32.19 7.01
N GLN A 864 -23.01 -32.28 8.17
CA GLN A 864 -22.90 -31.26 9.21
C GLN A 864 -21.75 -31.58 10.17
N TYR A 865 -21.23 -30.54 10.82
CA TYR A 865 -20.17 -30.71 11.82
C TYR A 865 -20.61 -31.66 12.95
N GLY A 866 -19.88 -32.76 13.13
CA GLY A 866 -20.13 -33.81 14.12
C GLY A 866 -21.08 -34.93 13.68
N ASP A 867 -21.62 -34.90 12.44
CA ASP A 867 -22.45 -35.99 11.90
C ASP A 867 -21.61 -37.22 11.53
N ASP A 868 -22.26 -38.39 11.40
CA ASP A 868 -21.65 -39.59 10.81
C ASP A 868 -21.83 -39.60 9.28
N LEU A 869 -20.88 -40.16 8.54
CA LEU A 869 -20.96 -40.29 7.08
C LEU A 869 -22.04 -41.29 6.68
N ASP A 870 -22.94 -40.90 5.77
CA ASP A 870 -23.80 -41.87 5.09
C ASP A 870 -22.98 -42.70 4.09
N THR A 871 -22.45 -43.83 4.57
CA THR A 871 -21.66 -44.78 3.78
C THR A 871 -22.40 -45.35 2.57
N SER A 872 -23.73 -45.26 2.51
CA SER A 872 -24.50 -45.70 1.34
C SER A 872 -24.33 -44.78 0.11
N LEU A 873 -23.88 -43.54 0.33
CA LEU A 873 -23.62 -42.56 -0.72
C LEU A 873 -22.18 -42.62 -1.24
N VAL A 874 -21.29 -43.40 -0.59
CA VAL A 874 -19.89 -43.55 -1.02
C VAL A 874 -19.84 -44.32 -2.33
N PRO A 875 -19.24 -43.77 -3.40
CA PRO A 875 -19.16 -44.45 -4.69
C PRO A 875 -18.25 -45.69 -4.60
N GLU A 876 -18.56 -46.74 -5.36
CA GLU A 876 -17.61 -47.84 -5.55
C GLU A 876 -16.35 -47.34 -6.28
N ALA A 877 -15.17 -47.74 -5.81
CA ALA A 877 -13.92 -47.35 -6.42
C ALA A 877 -13.79 -47.96 -7.84
N PRO A 878 -13.49 -47.14 -8.87
CA PRO A 878 -13.51 -47.59 -10.26
C PRO A 878 -12.30 -48.50 -10.59
N LYS A 879 -12.45 -49.30 -11.66
CA LYS A 879 -11.36 -50.06 -12.27
C LYS A 879 -10.80 -49.30 -13.47
N GLN A 880 -9.48 -49.29 -13.65
CA GLN A 880 -8.81 -48.64 -14.78
C GLN A 880 -7.84 -49.62 -15.45
N GLY A 881 -8.19 -50.10 -16.65
CA GLY A 881 -7.40 -51.13 -17.32
C GLY A 881 -7.38 -52.44 -16.53
N GLU A 882 -6.17 -52.93 -16.20
CA GLU A 882 -5.96 -54.11 -15.36
C GLU A 882 -5.85 -53.78 -13.85
N GLU A 883 -5.81 -52.50 -13.48
CA GLU A 883 -5.61 -52.03 -12.10
C GLU A 883 -6.94 -51.83 -11.35
N TYR A 884 -6.92 -52.13 -10.05
CA TYR A 884 -8.07 -51.95 -9.16
C TYR A 884 -7.91 -50.65 -8.38
N GLY A 885 -8.91 -49.78 -8.46
CA GLY A 885 -8.99 -48.60 -7.62
C GLY A 885 -9.44 -48.94 -6.21
N GLN A 886 -8.82 -48.34 -5.21
CA GLN A 886 -9.22 -48.40 -3.82
C GLN A 886 -9.24 -46.98 -3.24
N TRP A 887 -10.31 -46.63 -2.50
CA TRP A 887 -10.31 -45.38 -1.74
C TRP A 887 -9.35 -45.49 -0.56
N PRO A 888 -8.60 -44.42 -0.22
CA PRO A 888 -7.76 -44.40 0.97
C PRO A 888 -8.64 -44.59 2.23
N GLN A 889 -8.05 -44.96 3.36
CA GLN A 889 -8.81 -45.01 4.61
C GLN A 889 -9.23 -43.60 5.03
N PHE A 890 -10.49 -43.43 5.43
CA PHE A 890 -11.06 -42.17 5.89
C PHE A 890 -12.01 -42.39 7.07
N PRO A 891 -12.18 -41.40 7.97
CA PRO A 891 -13.11 -41.51 9.09
C PRO A 891 -14.55 -41.43 8.61
N THR A 892 -15.46 -42.16 9.24
CA THR A 892 -16.89 -42.19 8.87
C THR A 892 -17.82 -41.77 10.01
N GLN A 893 -17.26 -41.37 11.16
CA GLN A 893 -18.01 -40.99 12.36
C GLN A 893 -17.44 -39.68 12.91
N ASP A 894 -18.29 -38.89 13.58
CA ASP A 894 -17.92 -37.59 14.18
C ASP A 894 -17.12 -36.71 13.20
N LEU A 895 -17.72 -36.45 12.03
CA LEU A 895 -17.06 -35.77 10.93
C LEU A 895 -16.94 -34.27 11.21
N ARG A 896 -15.69 -33.78 11.23
CA ARG A 896 -15.41 -32.37 11.58
C ARG A 896 -14.71 -31.59 10.46
N ARG A 897 -14.29 -32.24 9.37
CA ARG A 897 -13.43 -31.66 8.34
C ARG A 897 -13.76 -32.22 6.97
N SER A 898 -13.70 -31.38 5.94
CA SER A 898 -13.76 -31.82 4.54
C SER A 898 -12.53 -32.63 4.15
N MET A 899 -12.69 -33.57 3.22
CA MET A 899 -11.58 -34.37 2.69
C MET A 899 -11.75 -34.58 1.19
N VAL A 900 -10.63 -34.57 0.47
CA VAL A 900 -10.56 -35.03 -0.92
C VAL A 900 -9.91 -36.42 -0.93
N LEU A 901 -10.66 -37.41 -1.39
CA LEU A 901 -10.29 -38.82 -1.39
C LEU A 901 -10.02 -39.24 -2.82
N SER A 902 -8.73 -39.30 -3.19
CA SER A 902 -8.29 -39.73 -4.51
C SER A 902 -8.12 -41.24 -4.57
N VAL A 903 -8.67 -41.88 -5.60
CA VAL A 903 -8.54 -43.33 -5.78
C VAL A 903 -7.08 -43.73 -5.99
N GLN A 904 -6.64 -44.78 -5.30
CA GLN A 904 -5.32 -45.38 -5.49
C GLN A 904 -5.47 -46.64 -6.35
N PHE A 905 -4.83 -46.63 -7.52
CA PHE A 905 -4.80 -47.80 -8.39
C PHE A 905 -3.68 -48.74 -7.97
N THR A 906 -4.04 -49.99 -7.71
CA THR A 906 -3.09 -51.04 -7.35
C THR A 906 -3.11 -52.12 -8.41
N THR A 907 -1.93 -52.58 -8.80
CA THR A 907 -1.77 -53.70 -9.72
C THR A 907 -2.34 -54.97 -9.11
N PRO A 908 -3.03 -55.80 -9.91
CA PRO A 908 -3.57 -57.06 -9.44
C PRO A 908 -2.46 -57.98 -8.96
N THR A 909 -2.76 -58.79 -7.95
CA THR A 909 -1.81 -59.79 -7.44
C THR A 909 -1.87 -61.02 -8.33
N SER A 910 -0.71 -61.55 -8.72
CA SER A 910 -0.60 -62.69 -9.62
C SER A 910 -0.70 -64.05 -8.93
N THR A 911 -0.52 -64.06 -7.60
CA THR A 911 -0.31 -65.27 -6.79
C THR A 911 -0.90 -65.12 -5.39
N LEU A 912 -1.71 -66.09 -4.94
CA LEU A 912 -2.16 -66.20 -3.55
C LEU A 912 -1.64 -67.51 -2.95
N ALA A 913 -1.31 -67.47 -1.66
CA ALA A 913 -0.79 -68.61 -0.90
C ALA A 913 -1.70 -68.91 0.30
N ASP A 914 -1.78 -70.18 0.69
CA ASP A 914 -2.58 -70.61 1.83
C ASP A 914 -1.93 -70.30 3.19
N GLN A 915 -0.62 -70.10 3.22
CA GLN A 915 0.15 -69.75 4.41
C GLN A 915 1.48 -69.07 4.07
N ASP A 916 2.02 -68.30 5.03
CA ASP A 916 3.34 -67.69 4.92
C ASP A 916 4.45 -68.77 4.95
N GLY A 917 5.42 -68.64 4.04
CA GLY A 917 6.52 -69.59 3.90
C GLY A 917 6.25 -70.66 2.84
N VAL A 918 6.32 -71.94 3.22
CA VAL A 918 6.14 -73.03 2.25
C VAL A 918 4.67 -73.45 2.18
N ALA A 919 3.94 -72.82 1.27
CA ALA A 919 2.53 -73.06 1.00
C ALA A 919 2.22 -74.52 0.62
N GLN A 920 1.06 -75.04 1.04
CA GLN A 920 0.57 -76.33 0.57
C GLN A 920 -0.22 -76.16 -0.74
N LEU A 921 -0.95 -75.06 -0.88
CA LEU A 921 -1.57 -74.62 -2.13
C LEU A 921 -1.14 -73.19 -2.45
N LEU A 922 -0.70 -72.99 -3.69
CA LEU A 922 -0.62 -71.66 -4.30
C LEU A 922 -1.63 -71.60 -5.42
N VAL A 923 -2.18 -70.42 -5.68
CA VAL A 923 -2.97 -70.17 -6.89
C VAL A 923 -2.38 -69.01 -7.65
N GLU A 924 -2.35 -69.11 -8.98
CA GLU A 924 -1.91 -68.06 -9.89
C GLU A 924 -3.07 -67.65 -10.81
N GLY A 925 -3.19 -66.35 -11.03
CA GLY A 925 -4.27 -65.73 -11.78
C GLY A 925 -4.24 -64.22 -11.59
N THR A 926 -5.21 -63.52 -12.17
CA THR A 926 -5.37 -62.07 -11.94
C THR A 926 -6.33 -61.88 -10.77
N PHE A 927 -5.79 -61.49 -9.63
CA PHE A 927 -6.56 -61.32 -8.39
C PHE A 927 -6.62 -59.86 -7.98
N SER A 928 -7.74 -59.43 -7.41
CA SER A 928 -7.83 -58.14 -6.72
C SER A 928 -6.83 -58.09 -5.54
N PRO A 929 -6.34 -56.90 -5.14
CA PRO A 929 -5.38 -56.79 -4.04
C PRO A 929 -5.87 -57.32 -2.69
N ASP A 930 -7.19 -57.36 -2.48
CA ASP A 930 -7.87 -57.91 -1.30
C ASP A 930 -8.26 -59.39 -1.44
N ALA A 931 -7.89 -60.02 -2.56
CA ALA A 931 -8.19 -61.41 -2.81
C ALA A 931 -7.50 -62.32 -1.78
N SER A 932 -8.23 -63.34 -1.35
CA SER A 932 -7.74 -64.33 -0.40
C SER A 932 -7.94 -65.75 -0.90
N LEU A 933 -6.99 -66.62 -0.56
CA LEU A 933 -7.07 -68.06 -0.74
C LEU A 933 -7.33 -68.70 0.63
N THR A 934 -8.49 -69.33 0.80
CA THR A 934 -8.79 -70.14 1.98
C THR A 934 -8.63 -71.61 1.62
N VAL A 935 -7.89 -72.37 2.42
CA VAL A 935 -7.64 -73.81 2.21
C VAL A 935 -7.90 -74.57 3.49
N ASP A 936 -8.74 -75.60 3.40
CA ASP A 936 -9.04 -76.51 4.50
C ASP A 936 -8.61 -77.93 4.12
N GLN A 937 -8.00 -78.65 5.06
CA GLN A 937 -7.63 -80.04 4.85
C GLN A 937 -8.86 -80.94 4.98
N GLU A 938 -9.06 -81.81 4.00
CA GLU A 938 -10.21 -82.71 3.90
C GLU A 938 -9.84 -84.17 4.25
N GLU A 939 -10.83 -84.94 4.69
CA GLU A 939 -10.65 -86.39 4.85
C GLU A 939 -10.46 -87.07 3.49
N LEU A 940 -9.68 -88.15 3.47
CA LEU A 940 -9.41 -88.88 2.23
C LEU A 940 -10.69 -89.52 1.67
N PRO A 941 -10.99 -89.36 0.38
CA PRO A 941 -12.19 -89.92 -0.21
C PRO A 941 -12.11 -91.45 -0.32
N ASP A 942 -13.21 -92.14 -0.01
CA ASP A 942 -13.37 -93.59 -0.21
C ASP A 942 -13.34 -93.99 -1.70
N GLN A 943 -13.64 -93.03 -2.58
CA GLN A 943 -13.64 -93.20 -4.03
C GLN A 943 -12.20 -93.30 -4.56
N LYS A 944 -11.84 -94.46 -5.13
CA LYS A 944 -10.51 -94.70 -5.71
C LYS A 944 -10.40 -94.13 -7.13
N VAL A 945 -9.27 -93.48 -7.40
CA VAL A 945 -8.86 -93.10 -8.77
C VAL A 945 -8.03 -94.24 -9.36
N GLU A 946 -8.47 -94.84 -10.47
CA GLU A 946 -7.84 -96.03 -11.07
C GLU A 946 -6.35 -95.78 -11.41
N GLY A 947 -5.46 -96.65 -10.91
CA GLY A 947 -4.01 -96.56 -11.13
C GLY A 947 -3.24 -95.72 -10.11
N TYR A 948 -3.92 -95.14 -9.12
CA TYR A 948 -3.33 -94.19 -8.17
C TYR A 948 -3.73 -94.49 -6.71
N THR A 949 -2.89 -94.05 -5.76
CA THR A 949 -3.20 -94.06 -4.32
C THR A 949 -3.42 -92.62 -3.84
N SER A 950 -4.54 -92.35 -3.17
CA SER A 950 -4.84 -91.06 -2.56
C SER A 950 -3.94 -90.80 -1.34
N ARG A 951 -3.28 -89.64 -1.30
CA ARG A 951 -2.35 -89.26 -0.23
C ARG A 951 -2.92 -88.21 0.72
N SER A 952 -3.51 -87.15 0.18
CA SER A 952 -4.11 -86.06 0.96
C SER A 952 -5.08 -85.24 0.11
N ALA A 953 -6.10 -84.67 0.74
CA ALA A 953 -7.15 -83.89 0.09
C ALA A 953 -7.29 -82.50 0.75
N TRP A 954 -7.66 -81.49 -0.04
CA TRP A 954 -7.93 -80.14 0.43
C TRP A 954 -9.10 -79.54 -0.32
N SER A 955 -9.93 -78.75 0.36
CA SER A 955 -10.86 -77.82 -0.27
C SER A 955 -10.24 -76.44 -0.30
N TYR A 956 -10.48 -75.70 -1.38
CA TYR A 956 -10.02 -74.33 -1.51
C TYR A 956 -11.12 -73.42 -2.06
N THR A 957 -11.09 -72.16 -1.63
CA THR A 957 -11.94 -71.08 -2.14
C THR A 957 -11.08 -69.85 -2.37
N VAL A 958 -11.18 -69.26 -3.56
CA VAL A 958 -10.50 -68.04 -3.94
C VAL A 958 -11.52 -66.92 -4.13
N THR A 959 -11.33 -65.83 -3.40
CA THR A 959 -12.10 -64.59 -3.57
C THR A 959 -11.35 -63.62 -4.49
N GLY A 960 -12.04 -62.68 -5.12
CA GLY A 960 -11.39 -61.58 -5.86
C GLY A 960 -10.74 -61.94 -7.22
N SER A 961 -10.96 -63.13 -7.78
CA SER A 961 -10.40 -63.51 -9.10
C SER A 961 -11.16 -62.90 -10.28
N GLN A 962 -10.44 -62.50 -11.34
CA GLN A 962 -11.04 -62.04 -12.61
C GLN A 962 -11.50 -63.16 -13.55
N SER A 963 -11.11 -64.40 -13.26
CA SER A 963 -11.42 -65.58 -14.09
C SER A 963 -12.08 -66.64 -13.22
N ASP A 964 -13.07 -67.34 -13.78
CA ASP A 964 -13.68 -68.50 -13.13
C ASP A 964 -12.70 -69.70 -13.03
N THR A 965 -11.57 -69.62 -13.73
CA THR A 965 -10.50 -70.63 -13.78
C THR A 965 -9.15 -70.03 -13.39
N ILE A 966 -8.43 -70.72 -12.53
CA ILE A 966 -7.14 -70.31 -11.95
C ILE A 966 -6.11 -71.45 -12.07
N THR A 967 -4.84 -71.08 -12.05
CA THR A 967 -3.74 -72.04 -12.00
C THR A 967 -3.51 -72.46 -10.55
N VAL A 968 -3.73 -73.71 -10.19
CA VAL A 968 -3.45 -74.23 -8.85
C VAL A 968 -2.08 -74.92 -8.86
N ARG A 969 -1.23 -74.57 -7.90
CA ARG A 969 0.01 -75.29 -7.57
C ARG A 969 -0.16 -76.03 -6.26
N LEU A 970 -0.21 -77.36 -6.33
CA LEU A 970 -0.36 -78.24 -5.18
C LEU A 970 1.00 -78.83 -4.78
N ARG A 971 1.46 -78.60 -3.54
CA ARG A 971 2.74 -79.14 -3.08
C ARG A 971 2.70 -80.67 -3.00
N ALA A 972 3.68 -81.32 -3.61
CA ALA A 972 3.77 -82.76 -3.78
C ALA A 972 5.09 -83.35 -3.24
N GLU A 973 5.74 -82.64 -2.33
CA GLU A 973 7.02 -83.03 -1.74
C GLU A 973 6.91 -84.36 -0.97
N GLY A 974 7.85 -85.27 -1.19
CA GLY A 974 7.88 -86.60 -0.54
C GLY A 974 7.06 -87.69 -1.25
N VAL A 975 6.51 -87.41 -2.45
CA VAL A 975 5.81 -88.38 -3.29
C VAL A 975 6.64 -88.69 -4.55
N GLU A 976 6.93 -89.97 -4.86
CA GLU A 976 7.87 -90.32 -5.95
C GLU A 976 7.32 -90.03 -7.36
N LYS A 977 6.00 -90.20 -7.54
CA LYS A 977 5.31 -89.96 -8.82
C LYS A 977 3.95 -89.29 -8.57
N PRO A 978 3.97 -87.99 -8.24
CA PRO A 978 2.77 -87.29 -7.85
C PRO A 978 1.86 -87.01 -9.05
N ALA A 979 0.56 -87.09 -8.84
CA ALA A 979 -0.48 -86.65 -9.75
C ALA A 979 -1.56 -85.88 -8.97
N ALA A 980 -2.37 -85.06 -9.66
CA ALA A 980 -3.48 -84.33 -9.03
C ALA A 980 -4.82 -84.82 -9.57
N ALA A 981 -5.84 -84.79 -8.72
CA ALA A 981 -7.24 -84.93 -9.12
C ALA A 981 -8.08 -83.79 -8.53
N VAL A 982 -9.13 -83.39 -9.25
CA VAL A 982 -10.09 -82.37 -8.82
C VAL A 982 -11.46 -83.02 -8.72
N TYR A 983 -12.26 -82.60 -7.73
CA TYR A 983 -13.62 -83.08 -7.56
C TYR A 983 -14.57 -82.32 -8.49
N GLN A 984 -15.11 -83.00 -9.52
CA GLN A 984 -16.02 -82.42 -10.51
C GLN A 984 -17.12 -83.41 -10.90
N ASP A 985 -18.36 -82.95 -11.04
CA ASP A 985 -19.55 -83.75 -11.38
C ASP A 985 -19.80 -84.94 -10.44
N GLY A 986 -19.54 -84.76 -9.14
CA GLY A 986 -19.78 -85.79 -8.11
C GLY A 986 -18.77 -86.94 -8.10
N ARG A 987 -17.61 -86.78 -8.76
CA ARG A 987 -16.53 -87.77 -8.76
C ARG A 987 -15.14 -87.12 -8.81
N TRP A 988 -14.15 -87.80 -8.24
CA TRP A 988 -12.74 -87.42 -8.39
C TRP A 988 -12.23 -87.76 -9.79
N GLN A 989 -11.76 -86.75 -10.52
CA GLN A 989 -11.21 -86.91 -11.86
C GLN A 989 -9.75 -86.46 -11.87
N ARG A 990 -8.87 -87.29 -12.42
CA ARG A 990 -7.46 -86.91 -12.61
C ARG A 990 -7.40 -85.73 -13.57
N VAL A 991 -6.60 -84.73 -13.19
CA VAL A 991 -6.27 -83.60 -14.05
C VAL A 991 -4.88 -83.76 -14.63
N ASP A 992 -4.68 -83.26 -15.84
CA ASP A 992 -3.35 -83.15 -16.42
C ASP A 992 -2.58 -82.09 -15.64
N SER A 993 -1.54 -82.52 -14.93
CA SER A 993 -0.68 -81.66 -14.11
C SER A 993 0.78 -81.82 -14.49
N THR A 994 1.53 -80.73 -14.40
CA THR A 994 2.98 -80.70 -14.63
C THR A 994 3.70 -80.48 -13.32
N LEU A 995 4.74 -81.29 -13.03
CA LEU A 995 5.57 -81.09 -11.85
C LEU A 995 6.59 -79.97 -12.11
N ASP A 996 6.50 -78.89 -11.33
CA ASP A 996 7.41 -77.74 -11.33
C ASP A 996 8.02 -77.59 -9.93
N GLY A 997 9.29 -78.01 -9.79
CA GLY A 997 9.95 -78.12 -8.49
C GLY A 997 9.24 -79.10 -7.55
N SER A 998 8.78 -78.60 -6.40
CA SER A 998 8.02 -79.37 -5.40
C SER A 998 6.49 -79.28 -5.57
N TYR A 999 5.98 -78.64 -6.64
CA TYR A 999 4.55 -78.39 -6.83
C TYR A 999 4.02 -79.00 -8.13
N LEU A 1000 2.80 -79.54 -8.08
CA LEU A 1000 2.01 -79.91 -9.26
C LEU A 1000 1.18 -78.72 -9.72
N VAL A 1001 1.36 -78.32 -10.96
CA VAL A 1001 0.67 -77.17 -11.58
C VAL A 1001 -0.44 -77.67 -12.50
N PHE A 1002 -1.68 -77.18 -12.33
CA PHE A 1002 -2.84 -77.51 -13.17
C PHE A 1002 -3.91 -76.40 -13.12
N GLN A 1003 -4.88 -76.42 -14.06
CA GLN A 1003 -6.00 -75.47 -14.08
C GLN A 1003 -7.20 -76.02 -13.32
N ALA A 1004 -7.84 -75.20 -12.49
CA ALA A 1004 -9.05 -75.56 -11.76
C ALA A 1004 -9.95 -74.33 -11.49
N PRO A 1005 -11.24 -74.52 -11.13
CA PRO A 1005 -12.14 -73.40 -10.84
C PRO A 1005 -11.71 -72.58 -9.61
N THR A 1006 -12.29 -71.40 -9.40
CA THR A 1006 -12.00 -70.54 -8.23
C THR A 1006 -12.40 -71.14 -6.87
N HIS A 1007 -13.24 -72.18 -6.87
CA HIS A 1007 -13.55 -72.98 -5.69
C HIS A 1007 -13.58 -74.46 -6.07
N GLY A 1008 -13.11 -75.33 -5.18
CA GLY A 1008 -13.10 -76.77 -5.47
C GLY A 1008 -12.38 -77.59 -4.42
N GLN A 1009 -12.28 -78.89 -4.69
CA GLN A 1009 -11.48 -79.80 -3.89
C GLN A 1009 -10.39 -80.44 -4.75
N VAL A 1010 -9.18 -80.52 -4.21
CA VAL A 1010 -8.00 -81.10 -4.84
C VAL A 1010 -7.51 -82.30 -4.04
N LEU A 1011 -6.99 -83.30 -4.75
CA LEU A 1011 -6.50 -84.55 -4.20
C LEU A 1011 -5.10 -84.83 -4.74
N LEU A 1012 -4.14 -84.99 -3.84
CA LEU A 1012 -2.80 -85.46 -4.17
C LEU A 1012 -2.80 -86.98 -4.31
N LEU A 1013 -2.34 -87.45 -5.45
CA LEU A 1013 -2.28 -88.85 -5.84
C LEU A 1013 -0.83 -89.30 -6.04
N GLU A 1014 -0.57 -90.59 -5.87
CA GLU A 1014 0.69 -91.22 -6.24
C GLU A 1014 0.45 -92.38 -7.22
N GLU A 1015 1.17 -92.38 -8.35
CA GLU A 1015 1.08 -93.44 -9.35
C GLU A 1015 1.49 -94.79 -8.77
N GLN A 1016 0.58 -95.78 -8.81
CA GLN A 1016 0.93 -97.13 -8.40
C GLN A 1016 1.84 -97.77 -9.45
N GLN A 1017 3.07 -98.10 -9.07
CA GLN A 1017 3.90 -98.98 -9.90
C GLN A 1017 3.22 -100.34 -10.02
N LEU A 1018 2.77 -100.68 -11.22
CA LEU A 1018 2.55 -102.07 -11.59
C LEU A 1018 3.90 -102.81 -11.38
N PRO A 1019 3.94 -103.88 -10.56
CA PRO A 1019 5.17 -104.61 -10.36
C PRO A 1019 5.69 -105.10 -11.71
N LEU A 1020 6.95 -104.79 -11.99
CA LEU A 1020 7.73 -105.18 -13.19
C LEU A 1020 7.65 -106.69 -13.51
N LEU A 1021 7.15 -107.50 -12.57
CA LEU A 1021 6.81 -108.91 -12.73
C LEU A 1021 5.72 -109.21 -13.78
N THR A 1022 4.90 -108.24 -14.19
CA THR A 1022 3.81 -108.49 -15.19
C THR A 1022 4.21 -108.25 -16.64
N VAL A 1023 5.24 -107.43 -16.92
CA VAL A 1023 5.77 -107.24 -18.29
C VAL A 1023 6.85 -108.28 -18.63
N GLY A 1024 7.50 -108.87 -17.62
CA GLY A 1024 8.47 -109.97 -17.80
C GLY A 1024 7.86 -111.34 -18.18
N LEU A 1025 6.57 -111.56 -17.94
CA LEU A 1025 5.92 -112.87 -18.15
C LEU A 1025 5.41 -113.13 -19.57
N ILE A 1026 5.43 -112.14 -20.47
CA ILE A 1026 5.06 -112.32 -21.89
C ILE A 1026 6.29 -112.55 -22.78
N GLY A 1027 7.50 -112.17 -22.33
CA GLY A 1027 8.76 -112.38 -23.07
C GLY A 1027 9.46 -113.73 -22.81
N GLY A 1028 9.17 -114.39 -21.67
CA GLY A 1028 9.84 -115.64 -21.28
C GLY A 1028 9.26 -116.91 -21.93
N GLY A 1029 7.98 -116.91 -22.30
CA GLY A 1029 7.29 -118.08 -22.87
C GLY A 1029 7.68 -118.41 -24.31
N THR A 1030 8.08 -117.41 -25.10
CA THR A 1030 8.46 -117.58 -26.51
C THR A 1030 9.90 -118.07 -26.68
N ILE A 1031 10.81 -117.76 -25.76
CA ILE A 1031 12.20 -118.25 -25.81
C ILE A 1031 12.32 -119.71 -25.33
N VAL A 1032 11.48 -120.15 -24.39
CA VAL A 1032 11.45 -121.55 -23.94
C VAL A 1032 10.78 -122.47 -24.99
N LEU A 1033 9.78 -122.00 -25.73
CA LEU A 1033 9.19 -122.75 -26.85
C LEU A 1033 10.12 -122.81 -28.09
N LEU A 1034 10.92 -121.78 -28.35
CA LEU A 1034 11.94 -121.81 -29.41
C LEU A 1034 13.16 -122.68 -29.05
N LEU A 1035 13.56 -122.74 -27.78
CA LEU A 1035 14.62 -123.66 -27.31
C LEU A 1035 14.14 -125.13 -27.24
N ALA A 1036 12.88 -125.39 -26.88
CA ALA A 1036 12.29 -126.73 -26.95
C ALA A 1036 12.13 -127.21 -28.41
N GLY A 1037 11.77 -126.32 -29.34
CA GLY A 1037 11.75 -126.61 -30.78
C GLY A 1037 13.14 -126.89 -31.37
N PHE A 1038 14.18 -126.16 -30.92
CA PHE A 1038 15.57 -126.39 -31.33
C PHE A 1038 16.14 -127.71 -30.78
N PHE A 1039 15.80 -128.10 -29.55
CA PHE A 1039 16.21 -129.38 -28.98
C PHE A 1039 15.44 -130.57 -29.54
N LEU A 1040 14.14 -130.43 -29.86
CA LEU A 1040 13.37 -131.48 -30.54
C LEU A 1040 13.79 -131.65 -32.02
N HIS A 1041 14.20 -130.57 -32.71
CA HIS A 1041 14.78 -130.66 -34.05
C HIS A 1041 16.19 -131.28 -34.05
N ARG A 1042 16.95 -131.16 -32.94
CA ARG A 1042 18.29 -131.75 -32.79
C ARG A 1042 18.25 -133.20 -32.28
N TYR A 1043 17.22 -133.62 -31.56
CA TYR A 1043 17.07 -135.02 -31.11
C TYR A 1043 16.45 -135.94 -32.18
N GLY A 1044 15.72 -135.40 -33.17
CA GLY A 1044 15.16 -136.16 -34.29
C GLY A 1044 16.12 -136.46 -35.45
N ARG A 1045 17.34 -135.89 -35.46
CA ARG A 1045 18.30 -136.03 -36.59
C ARG A 1045 19.48 -136.97 -36.33
N ASN A 1046 19.58 -137.56 -35.13
CA ASN A 1046 20.60 -138.56 -34.78
C ASN A 1046 20.07 -139.99 -34.61
N ARG A 1047 18.85 -140.29 -35.08
CA ARG A 1047 18.31 -141.65 -35.13
C ARG A 1047 17.75 -142.03 -36.51
N ILE A 1048 18.44 -141.61 -37.57
CA ILE A 1048 18.49 -142.29 -38.89
C ILE A 1048 19.95 -142.26 -39.38
N ARG A 1049 20.79 -143.05 -38.69
CA ARG A 1049 21.99 -143.75 -39.21
C ARG A 1049 22.50 -144.72 -38.12
N ALA A 1050 21.78 -145.83 -37.98
CA ALA A 1050 22.16 -147.16 -37.46
C ALA A 1050 20.92 -147.82 -36.83
N GLU A 1051 20.23 -148.56 -37.70
CA GLU A 1051 19.31 -149.69 -37.54
C GLU A 1051 18.60 -149.97 -36.21
N LYS A 1052 17.27 -150.01 -36.36
CA LYS A 1052 16.22 -150.57 -35.49
C LYS A 1052 15.88 -149.80 -34.20
#